data_AF-A0A0G0QSK0-F1
#
_entry.id   AF-A0A0G0QSK0-F1
#
_cell.length_a   1.000
_cell.length_b   1.000
_cell.length_c   1.000
_cell.angle_alpha   90.00
_cell.angle_beta   90.00
_cell.angle_gamma   90.00
#
_symmetry.space_group_name_H-M   'P 1'
#
loop_
_entity.id
_entity.type
_entity.pdbx_description
1 polymer ?
#
loop_
_entity_poly.entity_id
_entity_poly.type
_entity_poly.pdbx_seq_one_letter_code
_entity_poly.pdbx_strand_id
1 'polypeptide(L)'
;MLGQPGAQILKNSYASGALTTSGPSGGLVGSSSSGYIIDSFATGSVSYASGGGAVGGNIVQKLDNVYWDIFRTGKSNCYQSGSTGCTGKNSGNSEPNYWFNTSVDAPMDQWNFDSIWQTNVGAYPTLRSVILDEITPVIPSATDTTPSYTFFSNTAGAITYGGDCTSATGTATIGSNTITFDALSVAVHSNCTLAVGGVTMNITDFQIVSGFAGGAGTSGDPYQITTCAQLQLMDSYRTSYFILNNAIDCAVAPFNTGLGFLPVGTSASKFTGGFDGAGYTISNLYIDRPLIDYVGLFGYVDGTDTQYIKDVSLTGADITGKNYVGALAGYLLDTIMVDASSAGTVDGYSYVGGLLGYIDSTTVKACYSSATVAGYSLIGGLSSYLANASYLGFSYATGAITGYSGAGGLLASTTGTRNTLYNCYATGAVSTSSGVTTSSQFGGLLGTAGASSFVYNSYATGATTSGSYAGGLIAAPTSNYTKDSFATGAVTTGSFQGGVFGSVTSSSRNNVYWDIYRTSQSNCYQTASVNCTGKNSGNADPNYWFNSSTNPPFNQWDFNTVWDTNAESYPTLQSVILEEVTQVAPATIDTTPNYTFFSDTAGAITYGGDCTSATGTAVVGNNTVTFSTLSAAVHSNCTLAVGGVTMNISPFEIIAGFAGGAGTSGNPYQITTCAQLQLMDSYRTSYFILNNNIDCAVAPFNTGVGFLPIGDATTKFSGGFNGADYTIDGLYINRPATDYVGLFGYADGTDVQSIQDFIMTNVNITGYDYVGAAVGYDIDITVTKVGSLGAVTGNHYVGGLLGAISSTTASNSFSSATVIGYGVYIGGLIGYSLSSAITTNCYATGAVTGYIDGIGGLLGFLSSTTLTYSYATGAVTATSGSSGGLIGSKSAGTLNNSYWDVTRTGKATCYNGGSTGCTAKNTASAEPNYWFGNSANAPMDSWDFVTTPIWYVVGGTYPALDPPPTIQFTSTTGSGSEATTAVNLEVSIDITWTDNVTVDYVVSGGTATGTGTDYTLASGTATITAGST
;
A
#
# COMPACT_ATOMS: atom_id res chain seq x y z
N MET A 1 33.82 -19.61 25.23
CA MET A 1 33.73 -18.19 24.85
C MET A 1 33.66 -18.13 23.33
N LEU A 2 32.50 -17.79 22.77
CA LEU A 2 32.33 -17.57 21.34
C LEU A 2 32.12 -16.07 21.12
N GLY A 3 33.11 -15.39 20.54
CA GLY A 3 33.01 -13.98 20.16
C GLY A 3 33.20 -13.85 18.66
N GLN A 4 32.10 -13.91 17.89
CA GLN A 4 31.98 -13.39 16.51
C GLN A 4 30.50 -13.09 16.17
N PRO A 5 30.21 -12.09 15.32
CA PRO A 5 28.86 -11.64 15.00
C PRO A 5 28.25 -12.48 13.86
N GLY A 6 27.42 -13.45 14.25
CA GLY A 6 26.53 -14.26 13.42
C GLY A 6 25.64 -15.04 14.40
N ALA A 7 24.40 -15.39 14.05
CA ALA A 7 23.48 -16.05 14.99
C ALA A 7 24.10 -17.36 15.53
N GLN A 8 24.65 -17.31 16.75
CA GLN A 8 25.30 -18.45 17.37
C GLN A 8 24.24 -19.33 18.02
N ILE A 9 24.27 -20.63 17.73
CA ILE A 9 23.41 -21.61 18.39
C ILE A 9 24.29 -22.39 19.36
N LEU A 10 23.93 -22.38 20.64
CA LEU A 10 24.48 -23.25 21.68
C LEU A 10 23.42 -24.31 21.99
N LYS A 11 23.59 -25.53 21.44
CA LYS A 11 22.68 -26.66 21.64
C LYS A 11 23.37 -27.80 22.39
N ASN A 12 22.64 -28.57 23.20
CA ASN A 12 23.12 -29.79 23.84
C ASN A 12 24.46 -29.60 24.59
N SER A 13 24.56 -28.51 25.35
CA SER A 13 25.83 -28.05 25.93
C SER A 13 25.73 -27.81 27.43
N TYR A 14 26.82 -28.02 28.16
CA TYR A 14 26.86 -27.68 29.58
C TYR A 14 28.18 -27.07 30.04
N ALA A 15 28.11 -26.27 31.10
CA ALA A 15 29.27 -25.65 31.73
C ALA A 15 29.23 -25.83 33.25
N SER A 16 30.27 -26.47 33.79
CA SER A 16 30.39 -26.79 35.22
C SER A 16 31.54 -26.10 35.95
N GLY A 17 32.44 -25.45 35.22
CA GLY A 17 33.60 -24.74 35.77
C GLY A 17 33.23 -23.43 36.47
N ALA A 18 33.92 -23.11 37.57
CA ALA A 18 33.80 -21.81 38.21
C ALA A 18 34.28 -20.69 37.28
N LEU A 19 33.48 -19.63 37.17
CA LEU A 19 33.76 -18.47 36.33
C LEU A 19 34.04 -17.24 37.19
N THR A 20 35.28 -16.76 37.14
CA THR A 20 35.74 -15.57 37.86
C THR A 20 35.99 -14.43 36.87
N THR A 21 35.15 -13.38 36.88
CA THR A 21 35.25 -12.23 35.95
C THR A 21 34.94 -10.89 36.63
N SER A 22 35.39 -9.81 35.99
CA SER A 22 35.11 -8.42 36.37
C SER A 22 34.02 -7.74 35.52
N GLY A 23 33.48 -8.42 34.50
CA GLY A 23 32.41 -7.91 33.62
C GLY A 23 31.24 -8.89 33.45
N PRO A 24 30.16 -8.49 32.72
CA PRO A 24 28.93 -9.27 32.54
C PRO A 24 29.22 -10.71 32.13
N SER A 25 28.90 -11.66 33.02
CA SER A 25 29.23 -13.06 32.85
C SER A 25 28.11 -13.98 33.33
N GLY A 26 27.88 -15.06 32.59
CA GLY A 26 26.92 -16.11 32.92
C GLY A 26 27.57 -17.48 32.78
N GLY A 27 26.98 -18.50 33.39
CA GLY A 27 27.58 -19.82 33.47
C GLY A 27 27.76 -20.51 32.10
N LEU A 28 26.86 -20.28 31.15
CA LEU A 28 26.97 -20.76 29.76
C LEU A 28 27.58 -19.69 28.84
N VAL A 29 27.05 -18.47 28.88
CA VAL A 29 27.41 -17.38 27.96
C VAL A 29 27.60 -16.06 28.72
N GLY A 30 28.63 -15.30 28.35
CA GLY A 30 28.97 -14.01 28.96
C GLY A 30 28.01 -12.88 28.57
N SER A 31 28.24 -12.26 27.41
CA SER A 31 27.28 -11.38 26.75
C SER A 31 27.21 -11.73 25.27
N SER A 32 26.00 -11.81 24.71
CA SER A 32 25.77 -12.01 23.29
C SER A 32 24.61 -11.12 22.85
N SER A 33 24.79 -10.48 21.70
CA SER A 33 23.83 -9.57 21.07
C SER A 33 22.87 -10.27 20.10
N SER A 34 22.97 -11.59 19.92
CA SER A 34 22.09 -12.39 19.05
C SER A 34 22.47 -13.88 19.11
N GLY A 35 21.54 -14.77 19.46
CA GLY A 35 21.81 -16.21 19.55
C GLY A 35 20.67 -17.03 20.15
N TYR A 36 20.77 -18.35 20.01
CA TYR A 36 19.86 -19.34 20.60
C TYR A 36 20.65 -20.19 21.59
N ILE A 37 20.10 -20.39 22.78
CA ILE A 37 20.61 -21.39 23.72
C ILE A 37 19.50 -22.42 23.91
N ILE A 38 19.79 -23.67 23.56
CA ILE A 38 18.83 -24.76 23.51
C ILE A 38 19.40 -25.98 24.24
N ASP A 39 18.57 -26.69 24.99
CA ASP A 39 18.94 -27.95 25.66
C ASP A 39 20.29 -27.88 26.37
N SER A 40 20.51 -26.81 27.15
CA SER A 40 21.81 -26.52 27.74
C SER A 40 21.71 -26.12 29.21
N PHE A 41 22.77 -26.36 29.99
CA PHE A 41 22.77 -25.98 31.41
C PHE A 41 24.09 -25.44 31.99
N ALA A 42 23.97 -24.60 33.04
CA ALA A 42 25.10 -24.11 33.83
C ALA A 42 25.05 -24.59 35.30
N THR A 43 26.18 -25.11 35.80
CA THR A 43 26.34 -25.50 37.22
C THR A 43 27.59 -24.91 37.88
N GLY A 44 28.34 -24.07 37.16
CA GLY A 44 29.54 -23.42 37.68
C GLY A 44 29.23 -22.11 38.43
N SER A 45 29.98 -21.78 39.48
CA SER A 45 29.82 -20.52 40.21
C SER A 45 30.11 -19.31 39.33
N VAL A 46 29.28 -18.26 39.38
CA VAL A 46 29.45 -17.02 38.60
C VAL A 46 29.78 -15.86 39.54
N SER A 47 31.02 -15.35 39.48
CA SER A 47 31.49 -14.35 40.46
C SER A 47 30.98 -12.93 40.24
N TYR A 48 30.58 -12.57 39.01
CA TYR A 48 30.17 -11.20 38.70
C TYR A 48 28.81 -10.89 39.31
N ALA A 49 28.72 -9.94 40.24
CA ALA A 49 27.51 -9.69 41.04
C ALA A 49 26.24 -9.50 40.18
N SER A 50 26.33 -8.73 39.10
CA SER A 50 25.23 -8.43 38.18
C SER A 50 25.08 -9.43 37.02
N GLY A 51 25.80 -10.55 37.04
CA GLY A 51 25.67 -11.62 36.06
C GLY A 51 24.52 -12.58 36.37
N GLY A 52 24.00 -13.29 35.38
CA GLY A 52 23.00 -14.34 35.57
C GLY A 52 23.57 -15.74 35.68
N GLY A 53 22.73 -16.70 36.06
CA GLY A 53 23.13 -18.10 36.26
C GLY A 53 23.55 -18.81 34.97
N ALA A 54 22.82 -18.60 33.88
CA ALA A 54 23.13 -19.14 32.56
C ALA A 54 23.75 -18.08 31.64
N VAL A 55 23.23 -16.86 31.64
CA VAL A 55 23.60 -15.78 30.72
C VAL A 55 23.99 -14.52 31.49
N GLY A 56 25.05 -13.83 31.09
CA GLY A 56 25.64 -12.76 31.90
C GLY A 56 25.09 -11.35 31.77
N GLY A 57 24.28 -11.05 30.76
CA GLY A 57 23.66 -9.72 30.55
C GLY A 57 22.15 -9.81 30.28
N ASN A 58 21.48 -8.67 30.06
CA ASN A 58 20.08 -8.64 29.62
C ASN A 58 19.91 -9.34 28.26
N ILE A 59 18.81 -10.08 28.06
CA ILE A 59 18.70 -10.99 26.91
C ILE A 59 18.44 -10.25 25.59
N VAL A 60 19.22 -10.63 24.58
CA VAL A 60 18.93 -10.45 23.14
C VAL A 60 18.84 -11.83 22.46
N GLN A 61 18.74 -12.90 23.26
CA GLN A 61 18.82 -14.30 22.82
C GLN A 61 17.53 -15.03 23.17
N LYS A 62 17.06 -15.94 22.31
CA LYS A 62 15.97 -16.86 22.66
C LYS A 62 16.56 -18.02 23.47
N LEU A 63 15.97 -18.29 24.62
CA LEU A 63 16.35 -19.37 25.52
C LEU A 63 15.24 -20.42 25.47
N ASP A 64 15.62 -21.67 25.22
CA ASP A 64 14.69 -22.79 25.10
C ASP A 64 15.27 -24.01 25.82
N ASN A 65 14.52 -24.61 26.75
CA ASN A 65 15.02 -25.72 27.58
C ASN A 65 16.40 -25.47 28.21
N VAL A 66 16.63 -24.23 28.68
CA VAL A 66 17.88 -23.82 29.32
C VAL A 66 17.75 -23.85 30.83
N TYR A 67 18.74 -24.43 31.51
CA TYR A 67 18.70 -24.61 32.96
C TYR A 67 19.95 -24.05 33.64
N TRP A 68 19.83 -23.69 34.92
CA TRP A 68 21.00 -23.43 35.74
C TRP A 68 20.77 -23.86 37.18
N ASP A 69 21.85 -24.19 37.87
CA ASP A 69 21.82 -24.50 39.30
C ASP A 69 21.90 -23.21 40.12
N ILE A 70 20.80 -22.85 40.78
CA ILE A 70 20.70 -21.61 41.57
C ILE A 70 21.73 -21.59 42.69
N PHE A 71 21.89 -22.69 43.42
CA PHE A 71 22.79 -22.79 44.57
C PHE A 71 24.26 -22.69 44.14
N ARG A 72 24.66 -23.44 43.12
CA ARG A 72 26.05 -23.52 42.64
C ARG A 72 26.48 -22.27 41.89
N THR A 73 25.62 -21.75 41.01
CA THR A 73 25.93 -20.51 40.28
C THR A 73 25.95 -19.31 41.23
N GLY A 74 25.18 -19.37 42.32
CA GLY A 74 24.96 -18.27 43.24
C GLY A 74 24.02 -17.20 42.69
N LYS A 75 23.22 -17.53 41.65
CA LYS A 75 22.37 -16.59 40.90
C LYS A 75 20.91 -16.99 40.97
N SER A 76 20.08 -16.05 41.43
CA SER A 76 18.62 -16.23 41.50
C SER A 76 17.93 -16.11 40.14
N ASN A 77 18.54 -15.37 39.21
CA ASN A 77 18.02 -15.15 37.87
C ASN A 77 18.92 -15.84 36.84
N CYS A 78 18.31 -16.30 35.75
CA CYS A 78 19.00 -16.90 34.61
C CYS A 78 19.93 -15.92 33.92
N TYR A 79 19.48 -14.66 33.81
CA TYR A 79 20.18 -13.51 33.26
C TYR A 79 20.02 -12.30 34.18
N GLN A 80 20.66 -11.18 33.86
CA GLN A 80 20.82 -10.04 34.78
C GLN A 80 19.51 -9.52 35.41
N SER A 81 18.38 -9.56 34.70
CA SER A 81 17.09 -9.01 35.16
C SER A 81 15.88 -9.94 34.98
N GLY A 82 16.08 -11.25 34.77
CA GLY A 82 14.96 -12.18 34.61
C GLY A 82 15.35 -13.63 34.33
N SER A 83 14.33 -14.45 34.10
CA SER A 83 14.45 -15.89 33.86
C SER A 83 13.49 -16.41 32.77
N THR A 84 12.98 -15.56 31.89
CA THR A 84 12.10 -16.01 30.80
C THR A 84 12.87 -16.92 29.83
N GLY A 85 12.28 -18.07 29.46
CA GLY A 85 12.91 -19.06 28.58
C GLY A 85 13.95 -19.97 29.25
N CYS A 86 14.10 -19.89 30.58
CA CYS A 86 15.02 -20.75 31.30
C CYS A 86 14.53 -21.08 32.72
N THR A 87 14.94 -22.24 33.22
CA THR A 87 14.46 -22.77 34.49
C THR A 87 15.61 -22.93 35.48
N GLY A 88 15.51 -22.24 36.62
CA GLY A 88 16.45 -22.38 37.71
C GLY A 88 16.11 -23.61 38.55
N LYS A 89 17.11 -24.44 38.82
CA LYS A 89 17.01 -25.67 39.61
C LYS A 89 17.76 -25.53 40.93
N ASN A 90 17.49 -26.41 41.90
CA ASN A 90 18.25 -26.47 43.16
C ASN A 90 18.24 -25.16 43.97
N SER A 91 17.07 -24.54 44.16
CA SER A 91 16.95 -23.36 45.03
C SER A 91 17.16 -23.73 46.51
N GLY A 92 18.40 -23.64 47.01
CA GLY A 92 18.74 -23.90 48.41
C GLY A 92 19.28 -25.30 48.72
N ASN A 93 19.61 -26.11 47.72
CA ASN A 93 20.28 -27.41 47.89
C ASN A 93 21.56 -27.49 47.04
N SER A 94 22.62 -28.08 47.59
CA SER A 94 23.93 -28.25 46.94
C SER A 94 24.10 -29.57 46.17
N GLU A 95 23.13 -30.49 46.29
CA GLU A 95 23.17 -31.84 45.72
C GLU A 95 22.71 -31.87 44.24
N PRO A 96 23.55 -32.39 43.32
CA PRO A 96 23.21 -32.49 41.88
C PRO A 96 22.04 -33.41 41.51
N ASN A 97 21.71 -34.39 42.36
CA ASN A 97 20.70 -35.42 42.09
C ASN A 97 19.25 -34.93 42.14
N TYR A 98 19.01 -33.68 42.56
CA TYR A 98 17.67 -33.12 42.72
C TYR A 98 16.97 -32.77 41.40
N TRP A 99 17.71 -32.69 40.28
CA TRP A 99 17.17 -32.28 38.98
C TRP A 99 16.17 -33.28 38.38
N PHE A 100 16.13 -34.52 38.87
CA PHE A 100 15.33 -35.62 38.29
C PHE A 100 14.50 -36.42 39.30
N ASN A 101 14.59 -36.15 40.60
CA ASN A 101 14.08 -37.08 41.62
C ASN A 101 13.33 -36.43 42.78
N THR A 102 12.58 -35.34 42.54
CA THR A 102 11.72 -34.74 43.57
C THR A 102 10.45 -34.11 43.00
N SER A 103 9.45 -33.88 43.86
CA SER A 103 8.23 -33.14 43.54
C SER A 103 8.42 -31.62 43.46
N VAL A 104 9.64 -31.11 43.67
CA VAL A 104 9.94 -29.67 43.79
C VAL A 104 10.54 -29.12 42.50
N ASP A 105 11.21 -29.95 41.70
CA ASP A 105 11.81 -29.60 40.41
C ASP A 105 11.23 -30.51 39.30
N ALA A 106 10.57 -29.91 38.30
CA ALA A 106 10.09 -30.66 37.12
C ALA A 106 11.26 -31.29 36.35
N PRO A 107 11.22 -32.58 35.97
CA PRO A 107 12.31 -33.21 35.23
C PRO A 107 12.55 -32.57 33.85
N MET A 108 13.76 -32.75 33.29
CA MET A 108 14.15 -32.17 31.99
C MET A 108 13.56 -32.98 30.83
N ASP A 109 12.23 -33.09 30.79
CA ASP A 109 11.50 -34.07 29.97
C ASP A 109 11.62 -33.84 28.46
N GLN A 110 12.10 -32.66 28.03
CA GLN A 110 12.28 -32.32 26.62
C GLN A 110 13.68 -32.66 26.07
N TRP A 111 14.61 -33.12 26.92
CA TRP A 111 15.95 -33.49 26.48
C TRP A 111 16.00 -34.92 25.93
N ASN A 112 16.77 -35.12 24.86
CA ASN A 112 16.99 -36.46 24.31
C ASN A 112 17.98 -37.26 25.18
N PHE A 113 17.44 -38.06 26.11
CA PHE A 113 18.20 -39.00 26.94
C PHE A 113 18.41 -40.38 26.29
N ASP A 114 17.80 -40.64 25.14
CA ASP A 114 17.95 -41.91 24.44
C ASP A 114 19.31 -42.01 23.76
N SER A 115 19.73 -40.94 23.05
CA SER A 115 20.92 -40.96 22.22
C SER A 115 21.94 -39.84 22.45
N ILE A 116 21.59 -38.77 23.20
CA ILE A 116 22.50 -37.62 23.42
C ILE A 116 22.94 -37.54 24.88
N TRP A 117 21.99 -37.40 25.79
CA TRP A 117 22.24 -37.22 27.22
C TRP A 117 22.13 -38.56 27.98
N GLN A 118 22.79 -38.66 29.12
CA GLN A 118 22.61 -39.75 30.07
C GLN A 118 22.49 -39.22 31.50
N THR A 119 21.63 -39.87 32.28
CA THR A 119 21.50 -39.60 33.72
C THR A 119 22.56 -40.38 34.50
N ASN A 120 23.17 -39.73 35.49
CA ASN A 120 24.11 -40.38 36.40
C ASN A 120 23.54 -40.34 37.81
N VAL A 121 23.50 -41.48 38.50
CA VAL A 121 23.04 -41.52 39.90
C VAL A 121 23.94 -40.61 40.74
N GLY A 122 23.36 -39.59 41.38
CA GLY A 122 24.11 -38.68 42.25
C GLY A 122 24.80 -37.51 41.54
N ALA A 123 24.66 -37.34 40.22
CA ALA A 123 25.38 -36.32 39.45
C ALA A 123 24.52 -35.65 38.38
N TYR A 124 25.02 -34.53 37.82
CA TYR A 124 24.37 -33.85 36.70
C TYR A 124 24.38 -34.72 35.42
N PRO A 125 23.47 -34.44 34.46
CA PRO A 125 23.51 -35.09 33.15
C PRO A 125 24.85 -34.87 32.46
N THR A 126 25.30 -35.89 31.75
CA THR A 126 26.47 -35.80 30.88
C THR A 126 26.08 -36.26 29.48
N LEU A 127 26.88 -35.87 28.48
CA LEU A 127 26.75 -36.46 27.15
C LEU A 127 27.12 -37.95 27.20
N ARG A 128 26.47 -38.76 26.38
CA ARG A 128 26.81 -40.17 26.17
C ARG A 128 28.18 -40.29 25.47
N SER A 129 28.85 -41.42 25.67
CA SER A 129 30.11 -41.72 24.98
C SER A 129 29.91 -41.97 23.47
N VAL A 130 28.80 -42.61 23.11
CA VAL A 130 28.30 -42.73 21.75
C VAL A 130 27.10 -41.81 21.59
N ILE A 131 27.17 -40.91 20.61
CA ILE A 131 26.14 -39.91 20.33
C ILE A 131 25.60 -40.18 18.93
N LEU A 132 24.27 -40.33 18.87
CA LEU A 132 23.51 -40.34 17.62
C LEU A 132 22.57 -39.14 17.62
N ASP A 133 22.54 -38.40 16.51
CA ASP A 133 21.69 -37.23 16.34
C ASP A 133 21.06 -37.26 14.94
N GLU A 134 19.81 -36.87 14.82
CA GLU A 134 19.13 -36.81 13.54
C GLU A 134 19.61 -35.59 12.74
N ILE A 135 19.95 -35.78 11.45
CA ILE A 135 20.38 -34.69 10.56
C ILE A 135 19.27 -34.32 9.58
N THR A 136 18.70 -35.32 8.91
CA THR A 136 17.62 -35.13 7.94
C THR A 136 16.58 -36.21 8.19
N PRO A 137 15.45 -35.88 8.85
CA PRO A 137 14.35 -36.82 9.05
C PRO A 137 13.72 -37.23 7.73
N VAL A 138 12.95 -38.31 7.78
CA VAL A 138 11.97 -38.59 6.73
C VAL A 138 10.91 -37.48 6.75
N ILE A 139 10.47 -37.02 5.57
CA ILE A 139 9.39 -36.04 5.48
C ILE A 139 8.15 -36.63 6.20
N PRO A 140 7.42 -35.86 7.03
CA PRO A 140 6.35 -36.42 7.86
C PRO A 140 5.26 -37.17 7.08
N SER A 141 5.06 -36.84 5.79
CA SER A 141 4.28 -37.65 4.87
C SER A 141 4.93 -37.76 3.50
N ALA A 142 4.94 -38.97 2.92
CA ALA A 142 5.48 -39.24 1.59
C ALA A 142 4.69 -40.33 0.85
N THR A 143 4.74 -40.31 -0.48
CA THR A 143 4.31 -41.43 -1.34
C THR A 143 5.45 -42.39 -1.67
N ASP A 144 6.70 -42.02 -1.38
CA ASP A 144 7.88 -42.87 -1.54
C ASP A 144 7.89 -43.96 -0.47
N THR A 145 7.72 -45.21 -0.88
CA THR A 145 7.74 -46.37 0.03
C THR A 145 9.15 -46.74 0.50
N THR A 146 10.20 -46.11 -0.03
CA THR A 146 11.61 -46.37 0.30
C THR A 146 12.33 -45.07 0.71
N PRO A 147 11.83 -44.34 1.72
CA PRO A 147 12.36 -43.02 2.03
C PRO A 147 13.81 -43.08 2.53
N SER A 148 14.54 -41.99 2.31
CA SER A 148 15.90 -41.82 2.83
C SER A 148 15.90 -41.08 4.17
N TYR A 149 16.84 -41.44 5.04
CA TYR A 149 17.02 -40.89 6.38
C TYR A 149 18.51 -40.62 6.65
N THR A 150 18.85 -39.48 7.25
CA THR A 150 20.25 -39.13 7.54
C THR A 150 20.46 -38.83 9.01
N PHE A 151 21.50 -39.42 9.61
CA PHE A 151 21.87 -39.23 11.01
C PHE A 151 23.37 -39.05 11.20
N PHE A 152 23.75 -38.34 12.27
CA PHE A 152 25.11 -38.22 12.76
C PHE A 152 25.45 -39.38 13.68
N SER A 153 26.66 -39.91 13.57
CA SER A 153 27.26 -40.77 14.60
C SER A 153 28.67 -40.30 14.93
N ASN A 154 28.99 -40.19 16.22
CA ASN A 154 30.38 -39.94 16.65
C ASN A 154 31.26 -41.19 16.62
N THR A 155 30.70 -42.37 16.30
CA THR A 155 31.38 -43.67 16.34
C THR A 155 31.04 -44.50 15.09
N ALA A 156 32.01 -45.24 14.53
CA ALA A 156 31.73 -46.19 13.46
C ALA A 156 31.26 -47.55 14.02
N GLY A 157 30.40 -48.27 13.30
CA GLY A 157 29.92 -49.58 13.77
C GLY A 157 28.82 -50.20 12.92
N ALA A 158 28.39 -51.40 13.28
CA ALA A 158 27.21 -52.03 12.68
C ALA A 158 25.94 -51.24 13.05
N ILE A 159 25.01 -51.14 12.10
CA ILE A 159 23.68 -50.59 12.33
C ILE A 159 22.72 -51.74 12.60
N THR A 160 22.00 -51.67 13.71
CA THR A 160 20.87 -52.56 14.01
C THR A 160 19.58 -51.78 13.91
N TYR A 161 18.64 -52.24 13.08
CA TYR A 161 17.31 -51.63 12.96
C TYR A 161 16.31 -52.32 13.89
N GLY A 162 15.33 -51.55 14.36
CA GLY A 162 14.20 -52.03 15.16
C GLY A 162 12.90 -51.35 14.76
N GLY A 163 11.78 -51.94 15.19
CA GLY A 163 10.44 -51.54 14.70
C GLY A 163 10.11 -52.23 13.38
N ASP A 164 9.38 -51.54 12.52
CA ASP A 164 9.00 -52.00 11.17
C ASP A 164 9.90 -51.45 10.05
N CYS A 165 10.85 -50.57 10.37
CA CYS A 165 11.85 -50.06 9.42
C CYS A 165 13.08 -50.98 9.30
N THR A 166 13.50 -51.32 8.08
CA THR A 166 14.77 -51.99 7.79
C THR A 166 15.49 -51.33 6.61
N SER A 167 16.80 -51.56 6.49
CA SER A 167 17.59 -51.10 5.33
C SER A 167 18.73 -52.08 5.04
N ALA A 168 19.08 -52.21 3.76
CA ALA A 168 20.28 -52.95 3.34
C ALA A 168 21.61 -52.34 3.86
N THR A 169 21.62 -51.07 4.26
CA THR A 169 22.82 -50.42 4.81
C THR A 169 23.09 -50.92 6.23
N GLY A 170 24.10 -51.78 6.40
CA GLY A 170 24.38 -52.44 7.69
C GLY A 170 25.47 -51.80 8.56
N THR A 171 26.10 -50.70 8.13
CA THR A 171 27.23 -50.08 8.87
C THR A 171 27.21 -48.56 8.79
N ALA A 172 27.53 -47.91 9.90
CA ALA A 172 27.72 -46.46 10.02
C ALA A 172 29.20 -46.10 10.14
N THR A 173 29.54 -44.92 9.64
CA THR A 173 30.85 -44.26 9.78
C THR A 173 30.77 -43.08 10.74
N ILE A 174 31.92 -42.58 11.19
CA ILE A 174 31.96 -41.35 12.00
C ILE A 174 31.58 -40.17 11.10
N GLY A 175 30.60 -39.37 11.55
CA GLY A 175 30.05 -38.25 10.79
C GLY A 175 28.61 -38.52 10.35
N SER A 176 28.22 -37.90 9.23
CA SER A 176 26.88 -38.03 8.65
C SER A 176 26.74 -39.34 7.88
N ASN A 177 25.62 -40.04 8.07
CA ASN A 177 25.30 -41.31 7.42
C ASN A 177 23.88 -41.24 6.85
N THR A 178 23.73 -41.52 5.56
CA THR A 178 22.42 -41.60 4.89
C THR A 178 22.08 -43.06 4.60
N ILE A 179 20.87 -43.48 4.98
CA ILE A 179 20.29 -44.78 4.70
C ILE A 179 19.04 -44.62 3.84
N THR A 180 18.69 -45.67 3.09
CA THR A 180 17.43 -45.78 2.36
C THR A 180 16.70 -46.99 2.90
N PHE A 181 15.47 -46.81 3.39
CA PHE A 181 14.69 -47.91 3.94
C PHE A 181 14.27 -48.88 2.83
N ASP A 182 14.11 -50.15 3.20
CA ASP A 182 13.40 -51.13 2.38
C ASP A 182 11.93 -50.72 2.24
N ALA A 183 11.21 -51.32 1.29
CA ALA A 183 9.84 -50.91 0.99
C ALA A 183 8.90 -51.04 2.21
N LEU A 184 8.30 -49.92 2.61
CA LEU A 184 7.38 -49.78 3.73
C LEU A 184 5.91 -49.78 3.26
N SER A 185 5.00 -50.20 4.13
CA SER A 185 3.56 -50.22 3.86
C SER A 185 2.92 -48.83 4.01
N VAL A 186 1.75 -48.62 3.39
CA VAL A 186 0.92 -47.41 3.59
C VAL A 186 0.37 -47.38 5.03
N ALA A 187 1.11 -46.78 5.95
CA ALA A 187 0.77 -46.67 7.37
C ALA A 187 1.57 -45.54 8.05
N VAL A 188 1.24 -45.28 9.32
CA VAL A 188 2.09 -44.48 10.23
C VAL A 188 3.19 -45.39 10.78
N HIS A 189 4.43 -44.92 10.72
CA HIS A 189 5.63 -45.58 11.22
C HIS A 189 6.19 -44.80 12.40
N SER A 190 5.85 -45.24 13.63
CA SER A 190 6.18 -44.53 14.89
C SER A 190 7.01 -45.36 15.87
N ASN A 191 7.48 -46.54 15.44
CA ASN A 191 8.32 -47.42 16.28
C ASN A 191 9.69 -47.69 15.65
N CYS A 192 10.05 -46.96 14.59
CA CYS A 192 11.31 -47.13 13.89
C CYS A 192 12.47 -46.68 14.76
N THR A 193 13.46 -47.55 14.92
CA THR A 193 14.68 -47.27 15.68
C THR A 193 15.90 -47.74 14.91
N LEU A 194 17.04 -47.10 15.17
CA LEU A 194 18.33 -47.59 14.74
C LEU A 194 19.33 -47.53 15.89
N ALA A 195 20.28 -48.46 15.92
CA ALA A 195 21.33 -48.48 16.94
C ALA A 195 22.72 -48.61 16.32
N VAL A 196 23.67 -47.86 16.85
CA VAL A 196 25.10 -47.92 16.50
C VAL A 196 25.91 -47.88 17.79
N GLY A 197 26.93 -48.74 17.91
CA GLY A 197 27.79 -48.77 19.10
C GLY A 197 27.04 -49.10 20.41
N GLY A 198 25.88 -49.76 20.33
CA GLY A 198 25.06 -50.13 21.48
C GLY A 198 24.13 -49.01 22.01
N VAL A 199 24.11 -47.83 21.37
CA VAL A 199 23.14 -46.76 21.64
C VAL A 199 22.05 -46.81 20.58
N THR A 200 20.79 -46.77 21.01
CA THR A 200 19.60 -46.75 20.15
C THR A 200 19.10 -45.31 20.05
N MET A 201 18.78 -44.87 18.83
CA MET A 201 18.02 -43.64 18.57
C MET A 201 16.66 -44.00 17.99
N ASN A 202 15.64 -43.25 18.38
CA ASN A 202 14.35 -43.27 17.69
C ASN A 202 14.46 -42.47 16.40
N ILE A 203 13.87 -42.99 15.34
CA ILE A 203 13.69 -42.26 14.07
C ILE A 203 12.40 -41.48 14.22
N THR A 204 12.40 -40.20 13.84
CA THR A 204 11.20 -39.36 13.89
C THR A 204 10.06 -40.01 13.11
N ASP A 205 8.87 -40.04 13.72
CA ASP A 205 7.66 -40.63 13.14
C ASP A 205 7.36 -40.05 11.75
N PHE A 206 6.91 -40.90 10.82
CA PHE A 206 6.48 -40.50 9.48
C PHE A 206 5.32 -41.38 8.99
N GLN A 207 4.63 -40.92 7.94
CA GLN A 207 3.50 -41.65 7.35
C GLN A 207 3.65 -41.86 5.84
N ILE A 208 3.54 -43.11 5.39
CA ILE A 208 3.41 -43.43 3.96
C ILE A 208 1.95 -43.39 3.55
N VAL A 209 1.64 -42.68 2.46
CA VAL A 209 0.28 -42.49 1.94
C VAL A 209 0.17 -42.85 0.46
N SER A 210 -1.03 -43.20 0.00
CA SER A 210 -1.29 -43.55 -1.40
C SER A 210 -1.39 -42.34 -2.35
N GLY A 211 -1.44 -41.11 -1.82
CA GLY A 211 -1.59 -39.87 -2.58
C GLY A 211 -2.81 -39.04 -2.14
N PHE A 212 -3.22 -38.09 -2.99
CA PHE A 212 -4.39 -37.23 -2.81
C PHE A 212 -5.71 -37.99 -3.00
N ALA A 213 -6.81 -37.44 -2.49
CA ALA A 213 -8.13 -38.09 -2.57
C ALA A 213 -8.72 -38.07 -3.99
N GLY A 214 -8.25 -37.16 -4.85
CA GLY A 214 -8.66 -36.99 -6.24
C GLY A 214 -8.01 -35.75 -6.87
N GLY A 215 -8.38 -35.46 -8.11
CA GLY A 215 -7.88 -34.33 -8.90
C GLY A 215 -6.56 -34.58 -9.62
N ALA A 216 -6.25 -33.74 -10.61
CA ALA A 216 -5.02 -33.81 -11.41
C ALA A 216 -3.99 -32.73 -11.05
N GLY A 217 -4.29 -31.85 -10.08
CA GLY A 217 -3.39 -30.77 -9.64
C GLY A 217 -3.35 -29.56 -10.57
N THR A 218 -4.31 -29.43 -11.48
CA THR A 218 -4.44 -28.26 -12.37
C THR A 218 -5.42 -27.25 -11.80
N SER A 219 -5.39 -26.00 -12.26
CA SER A 219 -6.34 -24.98 -11.76
C SER A 219 -7.82 -25.32 -12.02
N GLY A 220 -8.13 -26.08 -13.08
CA GLY A 220 -9.48 -26.56 -13.39
C GLY A 220 -9.83 -27.91 -12.75
N ASP A 221 -8.86 -28.62 -12.19
CA ASP A 221 -9.03 -29.91 -11.52
C ASP A 221 -7.97 -30.06 -10.40
N PRO A 222 -8.11 -29.30 -9.30
CA PRO A 222 -7.13 -29.25 -8.22
C PRO A 222 -7.09 -30.55 -7.41
N TYR A 223 -5.93 -30.87 -6.82
CA TYR A 223 -5.79 -32.00 -5.92
C TYR A 223 -6.66 -31.83 -4.68
N GLN A 224 -7.45 -32.85 -4.35
CA GLN A 224 -8.36 -32.85 -3.21
C GLN A 224 -7.67 -33.35 -1.95
N ILE A 225 -7.69 -32.53 -0.89
CA ILE A 225 -7.07 -32.82 0.41
C ILE A 225 -8.17 -33.13 1.44
N THR A 226 -8.02 -34.25 2.14
CA THR A 226 -8.96 -34.72 3.17
C THR A 226 -8.32 -35.10 4.51
N THR A 227 -6.99 -35.06 4.60
CA THR A 227 -6.22 -35.43 5.80
C THR A 227 -4.97 -34.54 5.96
N CYS A 228 -4.44 -34.44 7.19
CA CYS A 228 -3.20 -33.69 7.44
C CYS A 228 -1.99 -34.29 6.69
N ALA A 229 -1.98 -35.61 6.46
CA ALA A 229 -0.96 -36.25 5.65
C ALA A 229 -0.98 -35.81 4.17
N GLN A 230 -2.18 -35.69 3.59
CA GLN A 230 -2.33 -35.13 2.24
C GLN A 230 -1.98 -33.64 2.18
N LEU A 231 -2.26 -32.88 3.25
CA LEU A 231 -1.81 -31.50 3.37
C LEU A 231 -0.27 -31.42 3.34
N GLN A 232 0.41 -32.32 4.07
CA GLN A 232 1.88 -32.38 4.08
C GLN A 232 2.48 -32.75 2.72
N LEU A 233 1.81 -33.62 1.96
CA LEU A 233 2.27 -34.03 0.62
C LEU A 233 2.43 -32.87 -0.35
N MET A 234 1.77 -31.72 -0.13
CA MET A 234 1.86 -30.54 -0.99
C MET A 234 3.31 -30.10 -1.23
N ASP A 235 4.21 -30.32 -0.27
CA ASP A 235 5.63 -29.96 -0.43
C ASP A 235 6.32 -30.73 -1.58
N SER A 236 5.84 -31.92 -1.92
CA SER A 236 6.33 -32.66 -3.10
C SER A 236 5.68 -32.19 -4.42
N TYR A 237 4.65 -31.36 -4.38
CA TYR A 237 3.81 -30.95 -5.51
C TYR A 237 3.63 -29.42 -5.60
N ARG A 238 4.65 -28.66 -5.18
CA ARG A 238 4.63 -27.19 -4.97
C ARG A 238 4.16 -26.31 -6.13
N THR A 239 4.07 -26.82 -7.36
CA THR A 239 3.59 -26.08 -8.55
C THR A 239 2.13 -26.39 -8.90
N SER A 240 1.46 -27.25 -8.12
CA SER A 240 0.11 -27.75 -8.41
C SER A 240 -0.96 -26.93 -7.68
N TYR A 241 -2.22 -27.13 -8.05
CA TYR A 241 -3.37 -26.51 -7.40
C TYR A 241 -4.05 -27.50 -6.44
N PHE A 242 -4.52 -27.00 -5.31
CA PHE A 242 -5.07 -27.79 -4.22
C PHE A 242 -6.40 -27.21 -3.71
N ILE A 243 -7.30 -28.08 -3.28
CA ILE A 243 -8.56 -27.72 -2.64
C ILE A 243 -8.83 -28.63 -1.44
N LEU A 244 -9.31 -28.06 -0.33
CA LEU A 244 -9.82 -28.86 0.78
C LEU A 244 -11.20 -29.44 0.44
N ASN A 245 -11.42 -30.71 0.80
CA ASN A 245 -12.71 -31.38 0.58
C ASN A 245 -13.40 -31.78 1.90
N ASN A 246 -12.80 -31.43 3.04
CA ASN A 246 -13.37 -31.49 4.39
C ASN A 246 -12.53 -30.62 5.35
N ALA A 247 -12.99 -30.51 6.60
CA ALA A 247 -12.16 -29.99 7.69
C ALA A 247 -11.01 -30.96 8.03
N ILE A 248 -9.82 -30.41 8.28
CA ILE A 248 -8.59 -31.14 8.55
C ILE A 248 -8.21 -30.96 10.02
N ASP A 249 -8.00 -32.06 10.75
CA ASP A 249 -7.41 -32.03 12.09
C ASP A 249 -5.98 -32.58 12.03
N CYS A 250 -5.01 -31.75 12.42
CA CYS A 250 -3.60 -32.10 12.48
C CYS A 250 -3.13 -32.55 13.88
N ALA A 251 -4.04 -32.72 14.85
CA ALA A 251 -3.74 -33.31 16.17
C ALA A 251 -3.51 -34.84 16.11
N VAL A 252 -2.79 -35.32 15.10
CA VAL A 252 -2.48 -36.73 14.86
C VAL A 252 -1.01 -36.91 14.53
N ALA A 253 -0.40 -37.98 15.04
CA ALA A 253 0.99 -38.31 14.73
C ALA A 253 1.12 -38.60 13.23
N PRO A 254 2.22 -38.17 12.57
CA PRO A 254 3.40 -37.52 13.16
C PRO A 254 3.32 -35.98 13.29
N PHE A 255 2.21 -35.35 12.87
CA PHE A 255 2.12 -33.89 12.69
C PHE A 255 2.02 -33.09 13.99
N ASN A 256 1.71 -33.74 15.11
CA ASN A 256 1.60 -33.13 16.44
C ASN A 256 2.69 -33.60 17.43
N THR A 257 3.76 -34.21 16.93
CA THR A 257 4.88 -34.73 17.72
C THR A 257 6.21 -34.20 17.19
N GLY A 258 7.25 -34.14 18.03
CA GLY A 258 8.58 -33.68 17.61
C GLY A 258 8.55 -32.26 17.04
N LEU A 259 9.06 -32.10 15.81
CA LEU A 259 9.06 -30.81 15.09
C LEU A 259 7.73 -30.50 14.37
N GLY A 260 6.79 -31.44 14.38
CA GLY A 260 5.49 -31.31 13.73
C GLY A 260 5.54 -31.22 12.20
N PHE A 261 4.59 -30.49 11.65
CA PHE A 261 4.43 -30.28 10.21
C PHE A 261 5.68 -29.62 9.60
N LEU A 262 6.04 -30.02 8.39
CA LEU A 262 7.13 -29.44 7.60
C LEU A 262 6.55 -28.33 6.71
N PRO A 263 6.98 -27.06 6.86
CA PRO A 263 6.50 -25.95 6.02
C PRO A 263 6.60 -26.28 4.53
N VAL A 264 5.52 -25.99 3.79
CA VAL A 264 5.47 -26.18 2.34
C VAL A 264 6.25 -25.07 1.64
N GLY A 265 7.29 -25.45 0.92
CA GLY A 265 8.14 -24.52 0.20
C GLY A 265 9.22 -23.85 1.06
N THR A 266 10.35 -23.60 0.43
CA THR A 266 11.53 -22.93 1.00
C THR A 266 11.97 -21.81 0.07
N SER A 267 12.86 -20.93 0.52
CA SER A 267 13.45 -19.89 -0.35
C SER A 267 14.18 -20.46 -1.58
N ALA A 268 14.68 -21.69 -1.50
CA ALA A 268 15.33 -22.39 -2.62
C ALA A 268 14.34 -23.18 -3.51
N SER A 269 13.18 -23.55 -2.98
CA SER A 269 12.18 -24.35 -3.68
C SER A 269 10.80 -23.92 -3.21
N LYS A 270 10.29 -22.87 -3.84
CA LYS A 270 9.13 -22.09 -3.41
C LYS A 270 7.83 -22.80 -3.79
N PHE A 271 6.75 -22.48 -3.08
CA PHE A 271 5.40 -22.83 -3.50
C PHE A 271 4.91 -21.83 -4.56
N THR A 272 4.57 -22.34 -5.74
CA THR A 272 4.10 -21.55 -6.90
C THR A 272 2.78 -22.11 -7.44
N GLY A 273 2.02 -22.78 -6.57
CA GLY A 273 0.73 -23.38 -6.85
C GLY A 273 -0.43 -22.53 -6.30
N GLY A 274 -1.67 -22.98 -6.51
CA GLY A 274 -2.86 -22.37 -5.88
C GLY A 274 -3.37 -23.21 -4.70
N PHE A 275 -3.95 -22.57 -3.69
CA PHE A 275 -4.55 -23.26 -2.54
C PHE A 275 -5.90 -22.66 -2.17
N ASP A 276 -6.94 -23.49 -2.22
CA ASP A 276 -8.31 -23.12 -1.87
C ASP A 276 -8.76 -23.92 -0.64
N GLY A 277 -8.97 -23.24 0.49
CA GLY A 277 -9.48 -23.85 1.70
C GLY A 277 -10.96 -24.23 1.63
N ALA A 278 -11.69 -23.77 0.61
CA ALA A 278 -13.09 -24.06 0.35
C ALA A 278 -14.02 -23.82 1.56
N GLY A 279 -13.65 -22.90 2.46
CA GLY A 279 -14.35 -22.59 3.70
C GLY A 279 -14.18 -23.63 4.82
N TYR A 280 -13.35 -24.66 4.63
CA TYR A 280 -13.04 -25.64 5.66
C TYR A 280 -11.91 -25.18 6.58
N THR A 281 -11.93 -25.65 7.83
CA THR A 281 -10.89 -25.35 8.81
C THR A 281 -9.75 -26.36 8.76
N ILE A 282 -8.53 -25.89 8.99
CA ILE A 282 -7.37 -26.70 9.38
C ILE A 282 -7.13 -26.44 10.87
N SER A 283 -7.30 -27.47 11.70
CA SER A 283 -7.19 -27.39 13.16
C SER A 283 -5.89 -28.00 13.67
N ASN A 284 -5.38 -27.44 14.76
CA ASN A 284 -4.25 -27.98 15.53
C ASN A 284 -2.97 -28.18 14.70
N LEU A 285 -2.70 -27.27 13.75
CA LEU A 285 -1.44 -27.25 13.02
C LEU A 285 -0.30 -26.95 14.00
N TYR A 286 0.60 -27.91 14.19
CA TYR A 286 1.75 -27.79 15.08
C TYR A 286 3.04 -27.76 14.27
N ILE A 287 3.85 -26.71 14.46
CA ILE A 287 5.17 -26.57 13.84
C ILE A 287 6.12 -26.04 14.90
N ASP A 288 7.12 -26.83 15.31
CA ASP A 288 8.12 -26.40 16.29
C ASP A 288 9.52 -26.43 15.68
N ARG A 289 9.89 -25.32 15.03
CA ARG A 289 11.14 -25.18 14.26
C ARG A 289 11.87 -23.89 14.65
N PRO A 290 12.27 -23.71 15.92
CA PRO A 290 12.80 -22.44 16.45
C PRO A 290 14.11 -21.99 15.79
N LEU A 291 14.77 -22.86 15.02
CA LEU A 291 16.05 -22.58 14.36
C LEU A 291 15.94 -22.28 12.86
N ILE A 292 14.75 -22.46 12.26
CA ILE A 292 14.56 -22.36 10.81
C ILE A 292 13.77 -21.09 10.47
N ASP A 293 14.20 -20.41 9.41
CA ASP A 293 13.53 -19.26 8.83
C ASP A 293 12.41 -19.73 7.87
N TYR A 294 11.43 -18.88 7.56
CA TYR A 294 10.31 -19.18 6.65
C TYR A 294 9.41 -20.29 7.20
N VAL A 295 8.69 -19.99 8.28
CA VAL A 295 7.88 -20.95 9.03
C VAL A 295 6.40 -20.57 8.99
N GLY A 296 5.57 -21.54 8.62
CA GLY A 296 4.12 -21.50 8.52
C GLY A 296 3.63 -22.77 7.84
N LEU A 297 2.33 -22.90 7.58
CA LEU A 297 1.83 -23.96 6.68
C LEU A 297 2.61 -23.91 5.35
N PHE A 298 2.79 -22.71 4.81
CA PHE A 298 3.72 -22.40 3.73
C PHE A 298 4.97 -21.72 4.30
N GLY A 299 6.14 -22.20 3.95
CA GLY A 299 7.39 -21.51 4.30
C GLY A 299 7.57 -20.28 3.41
N TYR A 300 7.59 -20.50 2.09
CA TYR A 300 7.81 -19.46 1.08
C TYR A 300 6.88 -19.66 -0.12
N VAL A 301 6.03 -18.66 -0.38
CA VAL A 301 5.16 -18.58 -1.56
C VAL A 301 5.72 -17.57 -2.53
N ASP A 302 5.76 -17.93 -3.81
CA ASP A 302 6.15 -17.07 -4.93
C ASP A 302 5.19 -17.32 -6.07
N GLY A 303 4.22 -16.42 -6.15
CA GLY A 303 3.11 -16.56 -7.06
C GLY A 303 3.42 -16.07 -8.47
N THR A 304 2.34 -16.00 -9.23
CA THR A 304 2.18 -15.08 -10.34
C THR A 304 0.90 -14.31 -10.04
N ASP A 305 0.68 -13.09 -10.57
CA ASP A 305 -0.53 -12.28 -10.31
C ASP A 305 -1.90 -12.99 -10.60
N THR A 306 -1.86 -14.21 -11.12
CA THR A 306 -2.99 -15.12 -11.41
C THR A 306 -3.18 -16.25 -10.38
N GLN A 307 -2.31 -16.38 -9.38
CA GLN A 307 -2.37 -17.40 -8.34
C GLN A 307 -3.03 -16.87 -7.07
N TYR A 308 -3.83 -17.74 -6.43
CA TYR A 308 -4.59 -17.41 -5.24
C TYR A 308 -4.28 -18.38 -4.10
N ILE A 309 -4.13 -17.82 -2.89
CA ILE A 309 -4.36 -18.53 -1.63
C ILE A 309 -5.65 -17.96 -1.05
N LYS A 310 -6.69 -18.77 -0.92
CA LYS A 310 -8.00 -18.28 -0.47
C LYS A 310 -8.77 -19.24 0.43
N ASP A 311 -9.70 -18.67 1.19
CA ASP A 311 -10.70 -19.39 2.00
C ASP A 311 -10.08 -20.32 3.06
N VAL A 312 -8.93 -19.91 3.64
CA VAL A 312 -8.13 -20.76 4.56
C VAL A 312 -8.33 -20.33 6.01
N SER A 313 -8.86 -21.22 6.87
CA SER A 313 -8.99 -20.93 8.30
C SER A 313 -8.17 -21.88 9.17
N LEU A 314 -7.17 -21.34 9.88
CA LEU A 314 -6.34 -22.05 10.86
C LEU A 314 -6.89 -21.85 12.28
N THR A 315 -7.15 -22.95 12.99
CA THR A 315 -7.68 -22.91 14.37
C THR A 315 -6.81 -23.72 15.33
N GLY A 316 -6.43 -23.12 16.47
CA GLY A 316 -5.56 -23.79 17.44
C GLY A 316 -4.15 -24.08 16.89
N ALA A 317 -3.65 -23.26 15.97
CA ALA A 317 -2.30 -23.41 15.44
C ALA A 317 -1.26 -23.08 16.53
N ASP A 318 -0.20 -23.88 16.63
CA ASP A 318 0.92 -23.63 17.53
C ASP A 318 2.22 -23.66 16.74
N ILE A 319 2.74 -22.46 16.47
CA ILE A 319 3.75 -22.23 15.43
C ILE A 319 4.94 -21.53 16.05
N THR A 320 6.08 -22.22 16.06
CA THR A 320 7.36 -21.72 16.52
C THR A 320 8.38 -21.74 15.37
N GLY A 321 8.95 -20.58 15.08
CA GLY A 321 9.98 -20.41 14.04
C GLY A 321 11.12 -19.48 14.46
N LYS A 322 12.06 -19.23 13.54
CA LYS A 322 13.15 -18.25 13.74
C LYS A 322 12.81 -16.89 13.14
N ASN A 323 13.01 -16.70 11.83
CA ASN A 323 12.64 -15.48 11.13
C ASN A 323 11.58 -15.75 10.05
N TYR A 324 10.78 -14.75 9.70
CA TYR A 324 9.71 -14.88 8.70
C TYR A 324 8.72 -15.97 9.12
N VAL A 325 7.99 -15.68 10.21
CA VAL A 325 7.10 -16.64 10.86
C VAL A 325 5.67 -16.13 10.78
N GLY A 326 4.79 -16.94 10.22
CA GLY A 326 3.34 -16.71 10.21
C GLY A 326 2.61 -18.03 10.25
N ALA A 327 1.41 -18.08 10.84
CA ALA A 327 0.69 -19.35 10.93
C ALA A 327 0.39 -19.96 9.56
N LEU A 328 0.00 -19.13 8.59
CA LEU A 328 -0.28 -19.56 7.23
C LEU A 328 0.97 -19.50 6.36
N ALA A 329 1.68 -18.38 6.34
CA ALA A 329 2.87 -18.25 5.50
C ALA A 329 4.01 -17.48 6.18
N GLY A 330 5.24 -17.99 6.04
CA GLY A 330 6.44 -17.27 6.44
C GLY A 330 6.74 -16.06 5.53
N TYR A 331 6.67 -16.25 4.22
CA TYR A 331 6.91 -15.22 3.21
C TYR A 331 5.94 -15.36 2.03
N LEU A 332 5.32 -14.24 1.63
CA LEU A 332 4.50 -14.11 0.44
C LEU A 332 5.15 -13.15 -0.56
N LEU A 333 5.31 -13.59 -1.80
CA LEU A 333 5.83 -12.82 -2.92
C LEU A 333 4.91 -12.98 -4.14
N ASP A 334 4.67 -11.89 -4.87
CA ASP A 334 4.04 -11.86 -6.20
C ASP A 334 2.72 -12.68 -6.29
N THR A 335 1.87 -12.56 -5.28
CA THR A 335 0.62 -13.34 -5.17
C THR A 335 -0.59 -12.52 -4.68
N ILE A 336 -1.75 -13.17 -4.67
CA ILE A 336 -3.00 -12.63 -4.11
C ILE A 336 -3.51 -13.58 -3.02
N MET A 337 -3.74 -13.05 -1.82
CA MET A 337 -4.33 -13.77 -0.70
C MET A 337 -5.65 -13.13 -0.26
N VAL A 338 -6.68 -13.95 -0.09
CA VAL A 338 -8.06 -13.50 0.22
C VAL A 338 -8.70 -14.42 1.26
N ASP A 339 -9.45 -13.86 2.20
CA ASP A 339 -10.27 -14.63 3.16
C ASP A 339 -9.48 -15.75 3.87
N ALA A 340 -8.38 -15.34 4.51
CA ALA A 340 -7.53 -16.24 5.27
C ALA A 340 -7.47 -15.82 6.74
N SER A 341 -7.49 -16.80 7.64
CA SER A 341 -7.51 -16.56 9.07
C SER A 341 -6.64 -17.49 9.90
N SER A 342 -6.18 -16.98 11.04
CA SER A 342 -5.47 -17.77 12.04
C SER A 342 -5.91 -17.49 13.47
N ALA A 343 -5.93 -18.55 14.28
CA ALA A 343 -6.10 -18.51 15.73
C ALA A 343 -5.14 -19.51 16.40
N GLY A 344 -4.58 -19.14 17.55
CA GLY A 344 -3.61 -19.96 18.28
C GLY A 344 -2.41 -19.15 18.79
N THR A 345 -1.22 -19.72 18.74
CA THR A 345 0.05 -19.12 19.18
C THR A 345 1.05 -19.08 18.03
N VAL A 346 1.69 -17.93 17.84
CA VAL A 346 2.81 -17.77 16.91
C VAL A 346 3.98 -17.13 17.64
N ASP A 347 5.10 -17.84 17.71
CA ASP A 347 6.32 -17.39 18.37
C ASP A 347 7.52 -17.43 17.42
N GLY A 348 8.34 -16.38 17.46
CA GLY A 348 9.52 -16.28 16.62
C GLY A 348 10.54 -15.27 17.11
N TYR A 349 11.57 -15.00 16.32
CA TYR A 349 12.58 -14.01 16.64
C TYR A 349 12.37 -12.71 15.87
N SER A 350 12.40 -12.72 14.54
CA SER A 350 12.19 -11.51 13.74
C SER A 350 11.20 -11.75 12.60
N TYR A 351 10.47 -10.71 12.21
CA TYR A 351 9.45 -10.81 11.15
C TYR A 351 8.38 -11.84 11.49
N VAL A 352 7.72 -11.64 12.64
CA VAL A 352 6.68 -12.54 13.15
C VAL A 352 5.32 -11.89 12.97
N GLY A 353 4.39 -12.58 12.32
CA GLY A 353 2.99 -12.17 12.27
C GLY A 353 2.05 -13.30 12.64
N GLY A 354 0.86 -12.99 13.14
CA GLY A 354 -0.09 -14.03 13.56
C GLY A 354 -0.62 -14.87 12.39
N LEU A 355 -0.67 -14.32 11.18
CA LEU A 355 -1.02 -15.06 9.96
C LEU A 355 0.16 -15.17 8.99
N LEU A 356 0.89 -14.05 8.80
CA LEU A 356 1.91 -13.89 7.77
C LEU A 356 3.21 -13.36 8.36
N GLY A 357 4.36 -13.90 7.96
CA GLY A 357 5.65 -13.31 8.36
C GLY A 357 5.95 -12.04 7.58
N TYR A 358 5.98 -12.11 6.25
CA TYR A 358 6.41 -11.02 5.37
C TYR A 358 5.59 -11.00 4.07
N ILE A 359 5.23 -9.81 3.61
CA ILE A 359 4.45 -9.57 2.40
C ILE A 359 5.27 -8.67 1.46
N ASP A 360 5.48 -9.10 0.23
CA ASP A 360 6.24 -8.38 -0.79
C ASP A 360 5.53 -8.44 -2.14
N SER A 361 5.37 -7.29 -2.81
CA SER A 361 4.71 -7.16 -4.11
C SER A 361 3.39 -7.97 -4.21
N THR A 362 2.61 -7.97 -3.13
CA THR A 362 1.48 -8.89 -2.93
C THR A 362 0.23 -8.12 -2.50
N THR A 363 -0.94 -8.63 -2.89
CA THR A 363 -2.24 -8.15 -2.42
C THR A 363 -2.82 -9.11 -1.38
N VAL A 364 -3.10 -8.60 -0.17
CA VAL A 364 -3.75 -9.32 0.92
C VAL A 364 -5.06 -8.62 1.28
N LYS A 365 -6.20 -9.33 1.16
CA LYS A 365 -7.54 -8.78 1.42
C LYS A 365 -8.36 -9.69 2.34
N ALA A 366 -9.22 -9.09 3.16
CA ALA A 366 -10.17 -9.83 4.01
C ALA A 366 -9.49 -10.89 4.91
N CYS A 367 -8.26 -10.63 5.36
CA CYS A 367 -7.50 -11.59 6.16
C CYS A 367 -7.46 -11.17 7.63
N TYR A 368 -7.50 -12.14 8.55
CA TYR A 368 -7.48 -11.81 9.97
C TYR A 368 -6.71 -12.77 10.85
N SER A 369 -6.29 -12.28 12.02
CA SER A 369 -5.61 -13.09 13.02
C SER A 369 -6.12 -12.79 14.42
N SER A 370 -6.49 -13.83 15.15
CA SER A 370 -6.71 -13.79 16.60
C SER A 370 -5.60 -14.50 17.37
N ALA A 371 -4.49 -14.85 16.69
CA ALA A 371 -3.36 -15.54 17.31
C ALA A 371 -2.63 -14.63 18.31
N THR A 372 -2.20 -15.19 19.44
CA THR A 372 -1.26 -14.51 20.33
C THR A 372 0.12 -14.58 19.69
N VAL A 373 0.75 -13.42 19.51
CA VAL A 373 2.01 -13.30 18.78
C VAL A 373 3.12 -12.83 19.71
N ALA A 374 4.21 -13.60 19.76
CA ALA A 374 5.40 -13.26 20.51
C ALA A 374 6.62 -13.21 19.59
N GLY A 375 7.53 -12.27 19.86
CA GLY A 375 8.84 -12.30 19.23
C GLY A 375 9.79 -11.22 19.72
N TYR A 376 10.94 -11.10 19.07
CA TYR A 376 11.95 -10.11 19.43
C TYR A 376 11.80 -8.80 18.65
N SER A 377 11.84 -8.86 17.32
CA SER A 377 11.90 -7.68 16.46
C SER A 377 10.87 -7.72 15.33
N LEU A 378 10.17 -6.61 15.11
CA LEU A 378 9.16 -6.45 14.07
C LEU A 378 8.07 -7.52 14.17
N ILE A 379 7.10 -7.27 15.03
CA ILE A 379 5.99 -8.20 15.29
C ILE A 379 4.66 -7.55 14.94
N GLY A 380 3.84 -8.21 14.14
CA GLY A 380 2.49 -7.74 13.84
C GLY A 380 1.42 -8.74 14.20
N GLY A 381 0.22 -8.26 14.51
CA GLY A 381 -0.87 -9.17 14.85
C GLY A 381 -1.34 -10.00 13.66
N LEU A 382 -1.30 -9.42 12.46
CA LEU A 382 -1.58 -10.12 11.20
C LEU A 382 -0.30 -10.45 10.44
N SER A 383 0.49 -9.42 10.10
CA SER A 383 1.75 -9.57 9.38
C SER A 383 2.85 -8.75 10.03
N SER A 384 4.11 -9.17 9.97
CA SER A 384 5.18 -8.28 10.45
C SER A 384 5.45 -7.14 9.48
N TYR A 385 5.54 -7.44 8.19
CA TYR A 385 6.21 -6.54 7.26
C TYR A 385 5.50 -6.48 5.91
N LEU A 386 5.44 -5.28 5.34
CA LEU A 386 4.84 -5.00 4.04
C LEU A 386 5.85 -4.23 3.17
N ALA A 387 6.19 -4.79 2.01
CA ALA A 387 7.23 -4.27 1.13
C ALA A 387 6.76 -4.10 -0.32
N ASN A 388 7.39 -3.13 -1.01
CA ASN A 388 7.33 -2.92 -2.46
C ASN A 388 5.92 -2.99 -3.07
N ALA A 389 5.22 -1.85 -3.11
CA ALA A 389 3.91 -1.72 -3.77
C ALA A 389 2.86 -2.76 -3.32
N SER A 390 2.95 -3.24 -2.08
CA SER A 390 1.98 -4.21 -1.55
C SER A 390 0.73 -3.54 -1.00
N TYR A 391 -0.39 -4.27 -1.06
CA TYR A 391 -1.71 -3.82 -0.63
C TYR A 391 -2.23 -4.72 0.50
N LEU A 392 -2.54 -4.13 1.65
CA LEU A 392 -3.18 -4.79 2.77
C LEU A 392 -4.54 -4.11 3.04
N GLY A 393 -5.61 -4.78 2.62
CA GLY A 393 -6.97 -4.24 2.64
C GLY A 393 -7.91 -5.06 3.52
N PHE A 394 -8.89 -4.41 4.15
CA PHE A 394 -10.01 -5.10 4.81
C PHE A 394 -9.60 -6.15 5.84
N SER A 395 -8.46 -5.95 6.49
CA SER A 395 -7.79 -6.99 7.26
C SER A 395 -7.61 -6.55 8.71
N TYR A 396 -7.63 -7.50 9.64
CA TYR A 396 -7.63 -7.16 11.06
C TYR A 396 -6.89 -8.12 11.97
N ALA A 397 -6.53 -7.62 13.15
CA ALA A 397 -5.92 -8.44 14.20
C ALA A 397 -6.53 -8.17 15.58
N THR A 398 -6.77 -9.23 16.34
CA THR A 398 -7.41 -9.19 17.67
C THR A 398 -6.55 -9.84 18.76
N GLY A 399 -5.58 -10.67 18.38
CA GLY A 399 -4.70 -11.35 19.32
C GLY A 399 -3.69 -10.41 19.99
N ALA A 400 -3.28 -10.75 21.21
CA ALA A 400 -2.31 -9.97 21.96
C ALA A 400 -0.89 -10.12 21.38
N ILE A 401 -0.11 -9.05 21.43
CA ILE A 401 1.26 -8.99 20.93
C ILE A 401 2.22 -8.69 22.08
N THR A 402 3.28 -9.50 22.17
CA THR A 402 4.41 -9.26 23.08
C THR A 402 5.71 -9.16 22.28
N GLY A 403 6.38 -8.00 22.32
CA GLY A 403 7.60 -7.75 21.54
C GLY A 403 8.71 -7.04 22.30
N TYR A 404 9.92 -6.96 21.71
CA TYR A 404 11.05 -6.24 22.31
C TYR A 404 11.35 -4.90 21.60
N SER A 405 11.60 -4.88 20.28
CA SER A 405 12.13 -3.68 19.59
C SER A 405 11.14 -2.99 18.64
N GLY A 406 10.17 -3.69 18.04
CA GLY A 406 9.21 -3.07 17.13
C GLY A 406 7.96 -3.91 16.98
N ALA A 407 6.80 -3.31 17.13
CA ALA A 407 5.52 -4.01 17.02
C ALA A 407 4.39 -3.12 16.51
N GLY A 408 3.40 -3.71 15.84
CA GLY A 408 2.15 -3.04 15.55
C GLY A 408 0.97 -3.99 15.71
N GLY A 409 -0.17 -3.49 16.19
CA GLY A 409 -1.34 -4.34 16.45
C GLY A 409 -1.79 -5.12 15.22
N LEU A 410 -1.63 -4.58 14.02
CA LEU A 410 -1.85 -5.27 12.75
C LEU A 410 -0.54 -5.59 12.03
N LEU A 411 0.29 -4.56 11.83
CA LEU A 411 1.49 -4.59 11.01
C LEU A 411 2.69 -3.97 11.75
N ALA A 412 3.86 -4.60 11.73
CA ALA A 412 5.02 -4.03 12.42
C ALA A 412 5.67 -2.88 11.63
N SER A 413 5.88 -3.05 10.33
CA SER A 413 6.55 -2.03 9.50
C SER A 413 6.17 -2.07 8.02
N THR A 414 6.29 -0.93 7.35
CA THR A 414 6.26 -0.82 5.88
C THR A 414 7.58 -0.27 5.34
N THR A 415 8.07 -0.77 4.20
CA THR A 415 9.21 -0.15 3.46
C THR A 415 9.13 -0.34 1.95
N GLY A 416 9.94 0.40 1.20
CA GLY A 416 9.81 0.48 -0.26
C GLY A 416 8.79 1.54 -0.64
N THR A 417 8.41 1.58 -1.90
CA THR A 417 7.47 2.59 -2.42
C THR A 417 6.05 2.02 -2.45
N ARG A 418 5.04 2.87 -2.22
CA ARG A 418 3.63 2.59 -2.56
C ARG A 418 2.95 1.46 -1.76
N ASN A 419 3.34 1.23 -0.51
CA ASN A 419 2.59 0.30 0.34
C ASN A 419 1.27 0.93 0.80
N THR A 420 0.16 0.20 0.70
CA THR A 420 -1.16 0.70 1.04
C THR A 420 -1.83 -0.17 2.10
N LEU A 421 -2.17 0.42 3.25
CA LEU A 421 -3.02 -0.16 4.28
C LEU A 421 -4.37 0.56 4.25
N TYR A 422 -5.46 -0.19 4.08
CA TYR A 422 -6.77 0.43 4.02
C TYR A 422 -7.88 -0.44 4.57
N ASN A 423 -8.89 0.19 5.16
CA ASN A 423 -10.04 -0.51 5.76
C ASN A 423 -9.56 -1.58 6.77
N CYS A 424 -8.52 -1.27 7.55
CA CYS A 424 -7.84 -2.23 8.40
C CYS A 424 -7.99 -1.87 9.88
N TYR A 425 -7.99 -2.85 10.78
CA TYR A 425 -8.08 -2.55 12.20
C TYR A 425 -7.36 -3.51 13.14
N ALA A 426 -7.03 -3.02 14.33
CA ALA A 426 -6.40 -3.81 15.38
C ALA A 426 -7.04 -3.54 16.75
N THR A 427 -7.36 -4.61 17.47
CA THR A 427 -7.97 -4.54 18.81
C THR A 427 -7.16 -5.24 19.90
N GLY A 428 -6.20 -6.08 19.51
CA GLY A 428 -5.29 -6.75 20.42
C GLY A 428 -4.34 -5.79 21.14
N ALA A 429 -4.02 -6.08 22.40
CA ALA A 429 -3.04 -5.29 23.14
C ALA A 429 -1.62 -5.49 22.59
N VAL A 430 -0.84 -4.41 22.47
CA VAL A 430 0.55 -4.43 22.02
C VAL A 430 1.43 -4.02 23.19
N SER A 431 2.29 -4.92 23.65
CA SER A 431 3.06 -4.70 24.89
C SER A 431 4.52 -5.12 24.76
N THR A 432 5.41 -4.36 25.39
CA THR A 432 6.82 -4.74 25.49
C THR A 432 7.01 -5.84 26.52
N SER A 433 7.91 -6.78 26.22
CA SER A 433 8.47 -7.71 27.22
C SER A 433 9.26 -6.95 28.30
N SER A 434 9.32 -7.53 29.51
CA SER A 434 10.00 -6.91 30.67
C SER A 434 11.50 -6.73 30.42
N GLY A 435 12.03 -5.51 30.64
CA GLY A 435 13.48 -5.22 30.62
C GLY A 435 13.98 -4.39 29.42
N VAL A 436 13.09 -3.84 28.58
CA VAL A 436 13.47 -3.07 27.39
C VAL A 436 13.76 -1.60 27.72
N THR A 437 14.93 -1.11 27.30
CA THR A 437 15.29 0.31 27.34
C THR A 437 15.95 0.74 26.01
N THR A 438 15.39 1.81 25.42
CA THR A 438 15.98 2.84 24.52
C THR A 438 15.63 2.91 23.01
N SER A 439 14.96 1.93 22.38
CA SER A 439 14.56 2.09 20.95
C SER A 439 13.27 1.39 20.48
N SER A 440 12.34 1.04 21.37
CA SER A 440 11.11 0.32 20.97
C SER A 440 10.08 1.19 20.25
N GLN A 441 9.52 0.72 19.12
CA GLN A 441 8.50 1.42 18.30
C GLN A 441 7.20 0.61 18.20
N PHE A 442 6.20 0.96 19.03
CA PHE A 442 4.97 0.17 19.17
C PHE A 442 3.75 1.00 18.78
N GLY A 443 3.00 0.55 17.78
CA GLY A 443 1.79 1.23 17.33
C GLY A 443 0.54 0.37 17.54
N GLY A 444 -0.58 1.00 17.86
CA GLY A 444 -1.84 0.27 18.00
C GLY A 444 -2.29 -0.43 16.71
N LEU A 445 -1.99 0.14 15.53
CA LEU A 445 -2.21 -0.48 14.22
C LEU A 445 -0.87 -0.83 13.55
N LEU A 446 0.00 0.16 13.38
CA LEU A 446 1.26 0.06 12.64
C LEU A 446 2.45 0.49 13.50
N GLY A 447 3.50 -0.32 13.63
CA GLY A 447 4.72 0.10 14.33
C GLY A 447 5.39 1.28 13.62
N THR A 448 5.96 1.04 12.43
CA THR A 448 6.67 2.06 11.64
C THR A 448 6.07 2.18 10.24
N ALA A 449 5.72 3.39 9.84
CA ALA A 449 5.29 3.65 8.45
C ALA A 449 6.46 4.23 7.65
N GLY A 450 6.99 3.45 6.70
CA GLY A 450 8.01 3.89 5.77
C GLY A 450 7.52 4.98 4.80
N ALA A 451 8.47 5.64 4.16
CA ALA A 451 8.22 6.68 3.16
C ALA A 451 7.25 6.20 2.06
N SER A 452 6.35 7.09 1.65
CA SER A 452 5.37 6.81 0.59
C SER A 452 4.41 5.65 0.89
N SER A 453 4.17 5.35 2.17
CA SER A 453 3.11 4.43 2.60
C SER A 453 1.81 5.17 2.86
N PHE A 454 0.68 4.56 2.48
CA PHE A 454 -0.67 5.08 2.64
C PHE A 454 -1.41 4.29 3.72
N VAL A 455 -2.01 4.97 4.68
CA VAL A 455 -2.86 4.36 5.72
C VAL A 455 -4.19 5.09 5.72
N TYR A 456 -5.29 4.45 5.34
CA TYR A 456 -6.60 5.10 5.36
C TYR A 456 -7.74 4.23 5.83
N ASN A 457 -8.84 4.85 6.25
CA ASN A 457 -10.04 4.16 6.73
C ASN A 457 -9.74 3.09 7.80
N SER A 458 -8.78 3.35 8.69
CA SER A 458 -8.23 2.32 9.56
C SER A 458 -8.25 2.73 11.03
N TYR A 459 -8.35 1.77 11.94
CA TYR A 459 -8.44 2.10 13.36
C TYR A 459 -7.78 1.12 14.32
N ALA A 460 -7.43 1.61 15.51
CA ALA A 460 -6.89 0.78 16.58
C ALA A 460 -7.56 1.05 17.92
N THR A 461 -7.92 -0.02 18.64
CA THR A 461 -8.57 0.05 19.96
C THR A 461 -7.79 -0.67 21.06
N GLY A 462 -6.80 -1.48 20.70
CA GLY A 462 -5.94 -2.21 21.64
C GLY A 462 -5.00 -1.28 22.41
N ALA A 463 -4.77 -1.58 23.69
CA ALA A 463 -3.82 -0.84 24.51
C ALA A 463 -2.40 -1.01 23.96
N THR A 464 -1.64 0.08 23.87
CA THR A 464 -0.27 0.11 23.36
C THR A 464 0.70 0.52 24.46
N THR A 465 1.62 -0.37 24.82
CA THR A 465 2.66 -0.15 25.85
C THR A 465 4.05 -0.32 25.25
N SER A 466 4.89 0.72 25.31
CA SER A 466 6.27 0.66 24.80
C SER A 466 7.31 1.35 25.69
N GLY A 467 8.56 0.91 25.56
CA GLY A 467 9.70 1.46 26.29
C GLY A 467 10.26 2.76 25.69
N SER A 468 9.88 3.16 24.47
CA SER A 468 10.40 4.38 23.84
C SER A 468 9.35 5.16 23.05
N TYR A 469 8.91 4.68 21.88
CA TYR A 469 7.88 5.31 21.05
C TYR A 469 6.59 4.50 21.13
N ALA A 470 5.48 5.15 21.47
CA ALA A 470 4.17 4.54 21.27
C ALA A 470 3.14 5.51 20.70
N GLY A 471 2.42 5.05 19.68
CA GLY A 471 1.29 5.75 19.10
C GLY A 471 0.04 4.91 19.18
N GLY A 472 -1.10 5.54 19.47
CA GLY A 472 -2.39 4.84 19.49
C GLY A 472 -2.77 4.22 18.14
N LEU A 473 -2.29 4.79 17.02
CA LEU A 473 -2.45 4.25 15.67
C LEU A 473 -1.09 3.82 15.08
N ILE A 474 -0.14 4.76 14.94
CA ILE A 474 1.17 4.49 14.31
C ILE A 474 2.31 4.93 15.22
N ALA A 475 3.31 4.11 15.53
CA ALA A 475 4.39 4.53 16.44
C ALA A 475 5.29 5.60 15.82
N ALA A 476 5.83 5.34 14.63
CA ALA A 476 6.83 6.19 13.98
C ALA A 476 6.60 6.26 12.45
N PRO A 477 5.76 7.17 11.97
CA PRO A 477 5.64 7.48 10.54
C PRO A 477 6.82 8.32 10.01
N THR A 478 7.26 7.98 8.81
CA THR A 478 8.28 8.70 8.03
C THR A 478 7.73 9.01 6.65
N SER A 479 7.47 10.29 6.35
CA SER A 479 6.93 10.74 5.05
C SER A 479 5.76 9.88 4.52
N ASN A 480 4.83 9.48 5.41
CA ASN A 480 3.66 8.68 5.06
C ASN A 480 2.41 9.57 4.86
N TYR A 481 1.35 8.99 4.29
CA TYR A 481 0.03 9.62 4.22
C TYR A 481 -0.96 8.85 5.10
N THR A 482 -1.59 9.54 6.07
CA THR A 482 -2.63 8.94 6.93
C THR A 482 -3.96 9.68 6.75
N LYS A 483 -5.04 8.97 6.43
CA LYS A 483 -6.36 9.58 6.15
C LYS A 483 -7.51 8.85 6.84
N ASP A 484 -8.56 9.57 7.26
CA ASP A 484 -9.84 8.99 7.68
C ASP A 484 -9.68 7.82 8.68
N SER A 485 -8.85 8.02 9.71
CA SER A 485 -8.39 6.94 10.60
C SER A 485 -8.41 7.37 12.06
N PHE A 486 -8.53 6.42 13.00
CA PHE A 486 -8.64 6.76 14.42
C PHE A 486 -8.01 5.79 15.42
N ALA A 487 -7.71 6.28 16.63
CA ALA A 487 -7.24 5.45 17.74
C ALA A 487 -8.01 5.69 19.06
N THR A 488 -8.27 4.61 19.81
CA THR A 488 -8.94 4.65 21.13
C THR A 488 -8.25 3.83 22.22
N GLY A 489 -7.23 3.06 21.89
CA GLY A 489 -6.49 2.26 22.87
C GLY A 489 -5.65 3.13 23.82
N ALA A 490 -5.53 2.72 25.08
CA ALA A 490 -4.65 3.37 26.05
C ALA A 490 -3.20 3.37 25.54
N VAL A 491 -2.50 4.50 25.63
CA VAL A 491 -1.10 4.62 25.19
C VAL A 491 -0.22 4.87 26.40
N THR A 492 0.70 3.95 26.68
CA THR A 492 1.59 4.00 27.85
C THR A 492 3.06 3.85 27.42
N THR A 493 3.93 4.82 27.75
CA THR A 493 5.34 4.77 27.33
C THR A 493 6.30 5.42 28.32
N GLY A 494 7.59 5.14 28.13
CA GLY A 494 8.68 5.77 28.89
C GLY A 494 9.31 7.03 28.28
N SER A 495 8.99 7.44 27.03
CA SER A 495 9.67 8.60 26.38
C SER A 495 8.82 9.42 25.40
N PHE A 496 8.40 8.86 24.27
CA PHE A 496 7.64 9.55 23.22
C PHE A 496 6.29 8.89 23.04
N GLN A 497 5.23 9.69 23.13
CA GLN A 497 3.85 9.20 23.09
C GLN A 497 2.90 10.17 22.40
N GLY A 498 1.83 9.64 21.83
CA GLY A 498 0.73 10.45 21.33
C GLY A 498 -0.53 9.61 21.08
N GLY A 499 -1.67 10.30 21.06
CA GLY A 499 -2.97 9.66 20.91
C GLY A 499 -3.12 8.94 19.57
N VAL A 500 -2.42 9.42 18.53
CA VAL A 500 -2.36 8.77 17.22
C VAL A 500 -0.93 8.32 16.93
N PHE A 501 0.05 9.22 17.03
CA PHE A 501 1.43 8.96 16.67
C PHE A 501 2.42 9.07 17.83
N GLY A 502 3.40 8.18 17.91
CA GLY A 502 4.48 8.29 18.92
C GLY A 502 5.52 9.35 18.57
N SER A 503 5.86 9.47 17.30
CA SER A 503 6.64 10.57 16.70
C SER A 503 6.10 10.92 15.33
N VAL A 504 6.60 11.97 14.67
CA VAL A 504 6.26 12.26 13.27
C VAL A 504 7.44 12.93 12.58
N THR A 505 7.81 12.46 11.39
CA THR A 505 8.67 13.19 10.45
C THR A 505 7.98 13.33 9.11
N SER A 506 7.87 14.56 8.60
CA SER A 506 7.46 14.90 7.21
C SER A 506 6.19 14.21 6.68
N SER A 507 5.28 13.76 7.55
CA SER A 507 4.11 12.95 7.17
C SER A 507 2.84 13.80 7.00
N SER A 508 2.08 13.49 5.95
CA SER A 508 0.82 14.16 5.61
C SER A 508 -0.37 13.45 6.27
N ARG A 509 -1.33 14.24 6.75
CA ARG A 509 -2.44 13.78 7.59
C ARG A 509 -3.70 14.52 7.19
N ASN A 510 -4.81 13.80 7.09
CA ASN A 510 -6.11 14.38 6.78
C ASN A 510 -7.21 13.58 7.51
N ASN A 511 -8.11 14.23 8.24
CA ASN A 511 -9.19 13.56 8.98
C ASN A 511 -8.72 12.41 9.90
N VAL A 512 -7.69 12.66 10.71
CA VAL A 512 -7.14 11.66 11.66
C VAL A 512 -7.53 12.02 13.09
N TYR A 513 -8.06 11.06 13.85
CA TYR A 513 -8.70 11.30 15.15
C TYR A 513 -8.16 10.40 16.28
N TRP A 514 -8.31 10.83 17.52
CA TRP A 514 -8.14 9.95 18.69
C TRP A 514 -9.07 10.31 19.84
N ASP A 515 -9.31 9.35 20.74
CA ASP A 515 -10.04 9.56 21.98
C ASP A 515 -9.07 9.99 23.11
N ILE A 516 -9.16 11.25 23.54
CA ILE A 516 -8.27 11.86 24.54
C ILE A 516 -8.37 11.13 25.88
N TYR A 517 -9.59 10.79 26.32
CA TYR A 517 -9.81 10.13 27.60
C TYR A 517 -9.25 8.72 27.60
N ARG A 518 -9.58 7.92 26.59
CA ARG A 518 -9.19 6.50 26.52
C ARG A 518 -7.70 6.31 26.24
N THR A 519 -7.13 7.11 25.32
CA THR A 519 -5.68 7.06 25.06
C THR A 519 -4.87 7.64 26.21
N SER A 520 -5.49 8.48 27.05
CA SER A 520 -4.84 9.32 28.07
C SER A 520 -3.83 10.32 27.45
N GLN A 521 -4.05 10.74 26.20
CA GLN A 521 -3.17 11.64 25.46
C GLN A 521 -3.88 12.93 25.04
N SER A 522 -3.31 14.07 25.40
CA SER A 522 -3.81 15.39 25.01
C SER A 522 -3.40 15.81 23.59
N ASN A 523 -2.35 15.22 23.04
CA ASN A 523 -1.78 15.58 21.74
C ASN A 523 -1.83 14.41 20.76
N CYS A 524 -1.90 14.72 19.47
CA CYS A 524 -1.83 13.73 18.40
C CYS A 524 -0.49 12.98 18.44
N TYR A 525 0.59 13.74 18.66
CA TYR A 525 1.96 13.25 18.78
C TYR A 525 2.77 14.16 19.69
N GLN A 526 3.49 13.58 20.64
CA GLN A 526 4.36 14.31 21.58
C GLN A 526 3.65 15.56 22.16
N THR A 527 4.06 16.75 21.73
CA THR A 527 3.53 18.05 22.19
C THR A 527 2.65 18.78 21.17
N ALA A 528 2.29 18.15 20.04
CA ALA A 528 1.61 18.82 18.92
C ALA A 528 0.45 18.01 18.32
N SER A 529 -0.45 18.74 17.64
CA SER A 529 -1.68 18.20 17.04
C SER A 529 -1.93 18.72 15.61
N VAL A 530 -0.87 18.92 14.82
CA VAL A 530 -0.99 19.41 13.45
C VAL A 530 -1.73 18.39 12.57
N ASN A 531 -2.84 18.82 11.94
CA ASN A 531 -3.68 18.02 11.03
C ASN A 531 -4.21 16.71 11.63
N CYS A 532 -4.44 16.68 12.95
CA CYS A 532 -5.18 15.64 13.64
C CYS A 532 -6.16 16.29 14.63
N THR A 533 -7.25 15.59 14.98
CA THR A 533 -8.26 16.12 15.91
C THR A 533 -8.50 15.17 17.08
N GLY A 534 -8.20 15.62 18.30
CA GLY A 534 -8.52 14.90 19.52
C GLY A 534 -9.97 15.13 19.92
N LYS A 535 -10.68 14.06 20.27
CA LYS A 535 -12.08 14.09 20.69
C LYS A 535 -12.21 13.49 22.10
N ASN A 536 -13.37 13.67 22.73
CA ASN A 536 -13.70 13.08 24.02
C ASN A 536 -12.76 13.48 25.18
N SER A 537 -12.52 14.79 25.36
CA SER A 537 -11.71 15.28 26.49
C SER A 537 -12.51 15.24 27.79
N GLY A 538 -12.04 14.47 28.76
CA GLY A 538 -12.61 14.45 30.13
C GLY A 538 -13.93 13.68 30.29
N ASN A 539 -14.32 12.87 29.31
CA ASN A 539 -15.52 12.02 29.37
C ASN A 539 -15.18 10.58 28.96
N ALA A 540 -15.69 9.60 29.71
CA ALA A 540 -15.50 8.18 29.46
C ALA A 540 -16.49 7.61 28.42
N ASP A 541 -17.54 8.36 28.09
CA ASP A 541 -18.62 7.92 27.19
C ASP A 541 -18.19 8.01 25.71
N PRO A 542 -18.18 6.88 24.97
CA PRO A 542 -17.90 6.85 23.52
C PRO A 542 -18.86 7.72 22.69
N ASN A 543 -20.08 7.98 23.17
CA ASN A 543 -21.15 8.68 22.43
C ASN A 543 -20.83 10.15 22.14
N TYR A 544 -19.83 10.70 22.81
CA TYR A 544 -19.33 12.04 22.55
C TYR A 544 -18.64 12.19 21.18
N TRP A 545 -18.41 11.09 20.45
CA TRP A 545 -17.91 11.14 19.05
C TRP A 545 -18.93 11.59 18.02
N PHE A 546 -20.23 11.40 18.28
CA PHE A 546 -21.32 11.71 17.35
C PHE A 546 -22.33 12.75 17.86
N ASN A 547 -22.32 13.10 19.15
CA ASN A 547 -23.38 13.92 19.76
C ASN A 547 -22.89 15.21 20.43
N SER A 548 -22.48 16.21 19.63
CA SER A 548 -22.62 17.61 20.05
C SER A 548 -22.66 18.59 18.87
N SER A 549 -23.41 19.68 19.02
CA SER A 549 -23.40 20.84 18.10
C SER A 549 -22.08 21.60 18.07
N THR A 550 -21.07 21.15 18.84
CA THR A 550 -19.73 21.74 18.95
C THR A 550 -18.63 20.85 18.36
N ASN A 551 -18.97 19.66 17.85
CA ASN A 551 -18.04 18.69 17.29
C ASN A 551 -18.66 18.05 16.02
N PRO A 552 -18.51 18.68 14.84
CA PRO A 552 -19.22 18.23 13.65
C PRO A 552 -18.86 16.77 13.28
N PRO A 553 -19.84 15.99 12.75
CA PRO A 553 -19.64 14.59 12.39
C PRO A 553 -18.58 14.44 11.29
N PHE A 554 -18.11 13.20 11.10
CA PHE A 554 -17.20 12.77 10.03
C PHE A 554 -17.83 12.96 8.63
N ASN A 555 -18.21 14.18 8.26
CA ASN A 555 -18.99 14.51 7.07
C ASN A 555 -18.26 14.25 5.75
N GLN A 556 -16.97 13.88 5.82
CA GLN A 556 -16.15 13.47 4.67
C GLN A 556 -15.89 11.95 4.64
N TRP A 557 -16.39 11.18 5.61
CA TRP A 557 -16.23 9.72 5.64
C TRP A 557 -17.38 9.05 4.87
N ASP A 558 -17.06 7.95 4.21
CA ASP A 558 -18.04 7.14 3.50
C ASP A 558 -18.74 6.17 4.47
N PHE A 559 -19.97 6.51 4.87
CA PHE A 559 -20.83 5.65 5.68
C PHE A 559 -21.78 4.75 4.85
N ASN A 560 -21.67 4.80 3.52
CA ASN A 560 -22.47 3.94 2.66
C ASN A 560 -21.78 2.60 2.42
N THR A 561 -20.44 2.61 2.29
CA THR A 561 -19.69 1.40 1.89
C THR A 561 -18.50 1.06 2.79
N VAL A 562 -18.00 2.00 3.60
CA VAL A 562 -16.79 1.77 4.41
C VAL A 562 -17.12 1.67 5.90
N TRP A 563 -17.82 2.68 6.43
CA TRP A 563 -18.07 2.81 7.86
C TRP A 563 -19.53 2.58 8.22
N ASP A 564 -19.77 1.89 9.33
CA ASP A 564 -21.06 1.84 10.01
C ASP A 564 -21.14 2.91 11.10
N THR A 565 -22.29 3.59 11.17
CA THR A 565 -22.58 4.50 12.29
C THR A 565 -23.07 3.71 13.48
N ASN A 566 -22.44 3.90 14.64
CA ASN A 566 -22.90 3.35 15.91
C ASN A 566 -23.33 4.49 16.83
N ALA A 567 -24.64 4.63 17.06
CA ALA A 567 -25.17 5.71 17.90
C ALA A 567 -24.69 5.64 19.36
N GLU A 568 -24.31 4.44 19.81
CA GLU A 568 -23.85 4.14 21.17
C GLU A 568 -22.35 3.80 21.27
N SER A 569 -21.59 3.95 20.17
CA SER A 569 -20.18 3.53 20.12
C SER A 569 -19.38 4.28 19.04
N TYR A 570 -18.15 3.83 18.84
CA TYR A 570 -17.24 4.26 17.80
C TYR A 570 -17.67 3.73 16.42
N PRO A 571 -17.39 4.44 15.30
CA PRO A 571 -17.60 3.89 13.97
C PRO A 571 -16.83 2.57 13.80
N THR A 572 -17.45 1.61 13.15
CA THR A 572 -16.84 0.32 12.79
C THR A 572 -16.80 0.18 11.28
N LEU A 573 -15.90 -0.65 10.76
CA LEU A 573 -15.95 -1.00 9.34
C LEU A 573 -17.14 -1.94 9.09
N GLN A 574 -17.73 -1.86 7.89
CA GLN A 574 -18.85 -2.72 7.52
C GLN A 574 -18.48 -4.21 7.57
N SER A 575 -19.45 -5.03 7.97
CA SER A 575 -19.26 -6.48 8.19
C SER A 575 -19.31 -7.35 6.93
N VAL A 576 -19.87 -6.84 5.84
CA VAL A 576 -19.83 -7.45 4.50
C VAL A 576 -19.11 -6.48 3.59
N ILE A 577 -18.15 -6.98 2.85
CA ILE A 577 -17.32 -6.21 1.96
C ILE A 577 -17.84 -6.41 0.54
N LEU A 578 -18.25 -5.32 -0.09
CA LEU A 578 -18.49 -5.23 -1.51
C LEU A 578 -17.58 -4.17 -2.12
N GLU A 579 -16.79 -4.54 -3.12
CA GLU A 579 -15.88 -3.64 -3.81
C GLU A 579 -16.07 -3.76 -5.31
N GLU A 580 -16.16 -2.65 -6.02
CA GLU A 580 -16.15 -2.65 -7.47
C GLU A 580 -14.74 -3.02 -7.98
N VAL A 581 -14.63 -4.08 -8.78
CA VAL A 581 -13.35 -4.58 -9.32
C VAL A 581 -13.15 -4.13 -10.76
N THR A 582 -14.21 -4.21 -11.56
CA THR A 582 -14.21 -3.73 -12.94
C THR A 582 -15.52 -3.02 -13.19
N GLN A 583 -15.45 -1.69 -13.23
CA GLN A 583 -16.57 -0.84 -13.58
C GLN A 583 -16.98 -1.02 -15.05
N VAL A 584 -18.24 -0.70 -15.34
CA VAL A 584 -18.64 -0.41 -16.71
C VAL A 584 -17.91 0.89 -17.13
N ALA A 585 -17.41 0.95 -18.36
CA ALA A 585 -16.80 2.18 -18.87
C ALA A 585 -17.80 3.35 -18.72
N PRO A 586 -17.37 4.55 -18.26
CA PRO A 586 -18.31 5.65 -17.99
C PRO A 586 -19.15 6.05 -19.20
N ALA A 587 -18.69 5.77 -20.42
CA ALA A 587 -19.52 5.76 -21.63
C ALA A 587 -19.27 4.49 -22.45
N THR A 588 -20.33 3.88 -22.98
CA THR A 588 -20.25 2.68 -23.82
C THR A 588 -21.35 2.64 -24.88
N ILE A 589 -21.12 1.87 -25.95
CA ILE A 589 -22.16 1.50 -26.92
C ILE A 589 -22.72 0.10 -26.66
N ASP A 590 -22.12 -0.65 -25.73
CA ASP A 590 -22.59 -1.98 -25.33
C ASP A 590 -23.85 -1.85 -24.46
N THR A 591 -24.96 -2.38 -24.95
CA THR A 591 -26.24 -2.36 -24.24
C THR A 591 -26.37 -3.44 -23.17
N THR A 592 -25.39 -4.36 -23.07
CA THR A 592 -25.34 -5.45 -22.09
C THR A 592 -23.97 -5.53 -21.42
N PRO A 593 -23.49 -4.44 -20.80
CA PRO A 593 -22.11 -4.39 -20.35
C PRO A 593 -21.88 -5.35 -19.18
N ASN A 594 -20.63 -5.82 -19.09
CA ASN A 594 -20.16 -6.61 -17.96
C ASN A 594 -19.74 -5.70 -16.80
N TYR A 595 -19.99 -6.18 -15.59
CA TYR A 595 -19.61 -5.56 -14.34
C TYR A 595 -18.99 -6.60 -13.41
N THR A 596 -17.87 -6.29 -12.76
CA THR A 596 -17.23 -7.21 -11.81
C THR A 596 -17.11 -6.55 -10.45
N PHE A 597 -17.52 -7.25 -9.40
CA PHE A 597 -17.38 -6.83 -8.01
C PHE A 597 -16.80 -7.95 -7.15
N PHE A 598 -16.09 -7.59 -6.10
CA PHE A 598 -15.63 -8.49 -5.05
C PHE A 598 -16.71 -8.60 -3.97
N SER A 599 -16.92 -9.80 -3.44
CA SER A 599 -17.66 -10.02 -2.20
C SER A 599 -16.89 -10.93 -1.27
N ASP A 600 -16.85 -10.61 0.02
CA ASP A 600 -16.34 -11.50 1.07
C ASP A 600 -17.38 -12.54 1.56
N THR A 601 -18.57 -12.56 0.96
CA THR A 601 -19.66 -13.44 1.38
C THR A 601 -20.39 -13.99 0.15
N ALA A 602 -20.66 -15.30 0.16
CA ALA A 602 -21.55 -15.90 -0.83
C ALA A 602 -23.02 -15.61 -0.47
N GLY A 603 -23.88 -15.43 -1.48
CA GLY A 603 -25.29 -15.15 -1.22
C GLY A 603 -26.11 -14.80 -2.46
N ALA A 604 -27.41 -14.58 -2.26
CA ALA A 604 -28.27 -14.09 -3.34
C ALA A 604 -27.89 -12.64 -3.71
N ILE A 605 -27.81 -12.38 -5.01
CA ILE A 605 -27.63 -11.04 -5.55
C ILE A 605 -29.00 -10.42 -5.74
N THR A 606 -29.21 -9.24 -5.16
CA THR A 606 -30.37 -8.41 -5.47
C THR A 606 -29.92 -7.18 -6.24
N TYR A 607 -30.50 -6.94 -7.42
CA TYR A 607 -30.26 -5.74 -8.19
C TYR A 607 -31.31 -4.69 -7.87
N GLY A 608 -30.91 -3.42 -7.87
CA GLY A 608 -31.79 -2.27 -7.75
C GLY A 608 -31.48 -1.21 -8.79
N GLY A 609 -32.40 -0.24 -8.93
CA GLY A 609 -32.36 0.74 -10.00
C GLY A 609 -32.74 0.13 -11.35
N ASP A 610 -32.12 0.62 -12.41
CA ASP A 610 -32.46 0.25 -13.79
C ASP A 610 -31.66 -0.97 -14.29
N CYS A 611 -30.64 -1.39 -13.54
CA CYS A 611 -29.80 -2.53 -13.86
C CYS A 611 -30.42 -3.85 -13.35
N THR A 612 -30.40 -4.88 -14.18
CA THR A 612 -30.75 -6.26 -13.81
C THR A 612 -29.81 -7.24 -14.50
N SER A 613 -29.63 -8.44 -13.95
CA SER A 613 -28.89 -9.53 -14.60
C SER A 613 -29.54 -10.88 -14.31
N ALA A 614 -29.28 -11.88 -15.15
CA ALA A 614 -29.66 -13.27 -14.90
C ALA A 614 -28.80 -13.93 -13.80
N THR A 615 -27.62 -13.37 -13.48
CA THR A 615 -26.76 -13.87 -12.40
C THR A 615 -27.37 -13.55 -11.04
N GLY A 616 -27.93 -14.56 -10.35
CA GLY A 616 -28.68 -14.37 -9.11
C GLY A 616 -27.93 -14.69 -7.81
N THR A 617 -26.67 -15.11 -7.87
CA THR A 617 -25.88 -15.52 -6.70
C THR A 617 -24.44 -15.10 -6.82
N ALA A 618 -23.87 -14.58 -5.73
CA ALA A 618 -22.46 -14.27 -5.57
C ALA A 618 -21.74 -15.40 -4.83
N VAL A 619 -20.47 -15.58 -5.15
CA VAL A 619 -19.50 -16.39 -4.40
C VAL A 619 -18.51 -15.45 -3.68
N VAL A 620 -17.76 -15.99 -2.72
CA VAL A 620 -16.63 -15.25 -2.12
C VAL A 620 -15.56 -15.01 -3.19
N GLY A 621 -15.00 -13.80 -3.24
CA GLY A 621 -14.08 -13.34 -4.26
C GLY A 621 -14.75 -12.48 -5.34
N ASN A 622 -14.16 -12.47 -6.53
CA ASN A 622 -14.64 -11.67 -7.66
C ASN A 622 -15.83 -12.35 -8.35
N ASN A 623 -16.87 -11.57 -8.64
CA ASN A 623 -18.12 -11.95 -9.27
C ASN A 623 -18.35 -11.08 -10.50
N THR A 624 -18.46 -11.68 -11.68
CA THR A 624 -18.81 -10.95 -12.92
C THR A 624 -20.28 -11.16 -13.25
N VAL A 625 -20.99 -10.06 -13.50
CA VAL A 625 -22.40 -10.03 -13.92
C VAL A 625 -22.48 -9.37 -15.29
N THR A 626 -23.26 -9.95 -16.18
CA THR A 626 -23.61 -9.32 -17.47
C THR A 626 -24.99 -8.72 -17.32
N PHE A 627 -25.12 -7.40 -17.49
CA PHE A 627 -26.44 -6.79 -17.38
C PHE A 627 -27.35 -7.22 -18.54
N SER A 628 -28.64 -7.34 -18.25
CA SER A 628 -29.69 -7.41 -19.26
C SER A 628 -29.66 -6.17 -20.14
N THR A 629 -30.30 -6.21 -21.30
CA THR A 629 -30.32 -5.07 -22.24
C THR A 629 -30.82 -3.78 -21.57
N LEU A 630 -29.98 -2.76 -21.58
CA LEU A 630 -30.23 -1.42 -21.04
C LEU A 630 -30.49 -0.41 -22.17
N SER A 631 -31.29 0.62 -21.88
CA SER A 631 -31.59 1.70 -22.83
C SER A 631 -30.43 2.69 -22.98
N ALA A 632 -30.38 3.39 -24.12
CA ALA A 632 -29.44 4.50 -24.32
C ALA A 632 -29.79 5.70 -23.43
N ALA A 633 -29.15 5.78 -22.27
CA ALA A 633 -29.33 6.80 -21.25
C ALA A 633 -28.19 6.72 -20.21
N VAL A 634 -28.17 7.68 -19.28
CA VAL A 634 -27.34 7.62 -18.07
C VAL A 634 -27.97 6.66 -17.06
N HIS A 635 -27.19 5.69 -16.58
CA HIS A 635 -27.54 4.70 -15.57
C HIS A 635 -26.78 5.01 -14.29
N SER A 636 -27.36 5.81 -13.40
CA SER A 636 -26.72 6.28 -12.16
C SER A 636 -27.36 5.75 -10.87
N ASN A 637 -28.47 5.03 -10.99
CA ASN A 637 -29.23 4.47 -9.86
C ASN A 637 -28.98 2.97 -9.67
N CYS A 638 -28.07 2.38 -10.45
CA CYS A 638 -27.81 0.95 -10.42
C CYS A 638 -27.15 0.55 -9.09
N THR A 639 -27.75 -0.44 -8.44
CA THR A 639 -27.27 -0.98 -7.17
C THR A 639 -27.25 -2.50 -7.23
N LEU A 640 -26.38 -3.07 -6.42
CA LEU A 640 -26.27 -4.50 -6.21
C LEU A 640 -26.14 -4.76 -4.71
N ALA A 641 -26.82 -5.80 -4.20
CA ALA A 641 -26.72 -6.19 -2.80
C ALA A 641 -26.41 -7.68 -2.64
N VAL A 642 -25.53 -7.98 -1.69
CA VAL A 642 -25.18 -9.33 -1.25
C VAL A 642 -25.04 -9.29 0.28
N GLY A 643 -25.52 -10.31 0.98
CA GLY A 643 -25.40 -10.37 2.44
C GLY A 643 -26.14 -9.24 3.19
N GLY A 644 -27.07 -8.53 2.52
CA GLY A 644 -27.79 -7.39 3.09
C GLY A 644 -27.06 -6.04 2.97
N VAL A 645 -25.83 -6.02 2.49
CA VAL A 645 -25.10 -4.78 2.15
C VAL A 645 -25.36 -4.43 0.69
N THR A 646 -25.64 -3.16 0.43
CA THR A 646 -25.90 -2.64 -0.92
C THR A 646 -24.73 -1.78 -1.37
N MET A 647 -24.13 -2.14 -2.50
CA MET A 647 -23.16 -1.31 -3.21
C MET A 647 -23.84 -0.53 -4.33
N ASN A 648 -23.41 0.71 -4.54
CA ASN A 648 -23.75 1.46 -5.75
C ASN A 648 -22.79 1.03 -6.85
N ILE A 649 -23.33 0.71 -8.02
CA ILE A 649 -22.53 0.50 -9.23
C ILE A 649 -22.11 1.87 -9.74
N SER A 650 -20.84 2.03 -10.12
CA SER A 650 -20.38 3.29 -10.70
C SER A 650 -21.26 3.71 -11.88
N PRO A 651 -21.75 4.96 -11.89
CA PRO A 651 -22.60 5.44 -12.97
C PRO A 651 -21.96 5.31 -14.35
N PHE A 652 -22.74 4.97 -15.37
CA PHE A 652 -22.28 4.90 -16.76
C PHE A 652 -23.37 5.39 -17.73
N GLU A 653 -22.99 5.76 -18.94
CA GLU A 653 -23.92 6.18 -19.99
C GLU A 653 -23.84 5.25 -21.21
N ILE A 654 -25.00 4.79 -21.68
CA ILE A 654 -25.10 4.09 -22.97
C ILE A 654 -25.45 5.09 -24.06
N ILE A 655 -24.60 5.19 -25.07
CA ILE A 655 -24.77 6.11 -26.20
C ILE A 655 -24.84 5.37 -27.54
N ALA A 656 -25.38 6.02 -28.56
CA ALA A 656 -25.45 5.46 -29.92
C ALA A 656 -24.10 5.49 -30.66
N GLY A 657 -23.09 6.19 -30.13
CA GLY A 657 -21.78 6.41 -30.74
C GLY A 657 -21.47 7.89 -30.96
N PHE A 658 -20.48 8.17 -31.82
CA PHE A 658 -20.09 9.53 -32.21
C PHE A 658 -21.17 10.24 -33.05
N ALA A 659 -21.17 11.57 -33.06
CA ALA A 659 -22.16 12.37 -33.80
C ALA A 659 -22.01 12.23 -35.32
N GLY A 660 -20.83 11.81 -35.79
CA GLY A 660 -20.51 11.57 -37.18
C GLY A 660 -19.02 11.27 -37.36
N GLY A 661 -18.58 11.18 -38.61
CA GLY A 661 -17.18 10.90 -38.95
C GLY A 661 -16.87 9.41 -39.08
N ALA A 662 -15.66 9.12 -39.58
CA ALA A 662 -15.17 7.75 -39.80
C ALA A 662 -13.85 7.46 -39.04
N GLY A 663 -13.42 8.38 -38.16
CA GLY A 663 -12.20 8.23 -37.37
C GLY A 663 -10.88 8.34 -38.14
N THR A 664 -10.92 8.82 -39.38
CA THR A 664 -9.71 9.04 -40.20
C THR A 664 -9.28 10.50 -40.15
N SER A 665 -8.02 10.82 -40.44
CA SER A 665 -7.53 12.21 -40.41
C SER A 665 -8.29 13.15 -41.36
N GLY A 666 -8.80 12.65 -42.49
CA GLY A 666 -9.64 13.41 -43.43
C GLY A 666 -11.14 13.41 -43.10
N ASN A 667 -11.58 12.57 -42.17
CA ASN A 667 -12.96 12.48 -41.72
C ASN A 667 -13.00 12.04 -40.23
N PRO A 668 -12.55 12.92 -39.31
CA PRO A 668 -12.44 12.59 -37.89
C PRO A 668 -13.81 12.34 -37.26
N TYR A 669 -13.86 11.55 -36.19
CA TYR A 669 -15.06 11.39 -35.38
C TYR A 669 -15.44 12.72 -34.73
N GLN A 670 -16.72 13.07 -34.83
CA GLN A 670 -17.26 14.32 -34.29
C GLN A 670 -17.77 14.11 -32.86
N ILE A 671 -17.30 14.95 -31.95
CA ILE A 671 -17.60 14.90 -30.52
C ILE A 671 -18.45 16.13 -30.16
N THR A 672 -19.58 15.88 -29.50
CA THR A 672 -20.53 16.91 -29.07
C THR A 672 -20.93 16.83 -27.60
N THR A 673 -20.47 15.79 -26.89
CA THR A 673 -20.82 15.48 -25.50
C THR A 673 -19.63 14.87 -24.77
N CYS A 674 -19.62 14.94 -23.43
CA CYS A 674 -18.57 14.31 -22.63
C CYS A 674 -18.57 12.77 -22.75
N ALA A 675 -19.74 12.15 -22.98
CA ALA A 675 -19.83 10.72 -23.25
C ALA A 675 -19.12 10.29 -24.54
N GLN A 676 -19.24 11.09 -25.60
CA GLN A 676 -18.49 10.85 -26.83
C GLN A 676 -17.00 11.11 -26.64
N LEU A 677 -16.62 12.11 -25.83
CA LEU A 677 -15.22 12.32 -25.44
C LEU A 677 -14.68 11.08 -24.70
N GLN A 678 -15.43 10.52 -23.76
CA GLN A 678 -15.05 9.31 -23.04
C GLN A 678 -14.92 8.09 -23.95
N LEU A 679 -15.81 7.94 -24.94
CA LEU A 679 -15.83 6.81 -25.86
C LEU A 679 -14.55 6.71 -26.71
N MET A 680 -13.77 7.78 -26.83
CA MET A 680 -12.46 7.79 -27.50
C MET A 680 -11.52 6.70 -26.99
N ASP A 681 -11.65 6.30 -25.74
CA ASP A 681 -10.83 5.25 -25.14
C ASP A 681 -11.03 3.87 -25.81
N SER A 682 -12.17 3.63 -26.47
CA SER A 682 -12.37 2.44 -27.30
C SER A 682 -11.82 2.57 -28.74
N TYR A 683 -11.33 3.76 -29.12
CA TYR A 683 -10.94 4.12 -30.50
C TYR A 683 -9.59 4.86 -30.55
N ARG A 684 -8.65 4.53 -29.65
CA ARG A 684 -7.40 5.26 -29.35
C ARG A 684 -6.45 5.55 -30.52
N THR A 685 -6.62 4.89 -31.67
CA THR A 685 -5.81 5.09 -32.89
C THR A 685 -6.49 6.02 -33.91
N SER A 686 -7.70 6.50 -33.62
CA SER A 686 -8.54 7.28 -34.55
C SER A 686 -8.32 8.79 -34.42
N TYR A 687 -8.88 9.55 -35.34
CA TYR A 687 -8.86 11.02 -35.31
C TYR A 687 -10.21 11.58 -34.85
N PHE A 688 -10.17 12.65 -34.08
CA PHE A 688 -11.32 13.24 -33.40
C PHE A 688 -11.35 14.76 -33.56
N ILE A 689 -12.54 15.33 -33.63
CA ILE A 689 -12.78 16.77 -33.67
C ILE A 689 -13.96 17.16 -32.76
N LEU A 690 -13.83 18.24 -32.00
CA LEU A 690 -14.96 18.83 -31.27
C LEU A 690 -15.84 19.65 -32.22
N ASN A 691 -17.15 19.53 -32.06
CA ASN A 691 -18.14 20.27 -32.85
C ASN A 691 -18.96 21.28 -32.01
N ASN A 692 -18.67 21.39 -30.71
CA ASN A 692 -19.22 22.36 -29.76
C ASN A 692 -18.36 22.39 -28.48
N ASN A 693 -18.69 23.29 -27.56
CA ASN A 693 -18.20 23.22 -26.19
C ASN A 693 -18.74 21.96 -25.50
N ILE A 694 -17.86 21.28 -24.77
CA ILE A 694 -18.15 20.03 -24.08
C ILE A 694 -18.33 20.31 -22.58
N ASP A 695 -19.50 19.98 -22.05
CA ASP A 695 -19.76 19.98 -20.61
C ASP A 695 -19.50 18.58 -20.03
N CYS A 696 -18.44 18.46 -19.22
CA CYS A 696 -18.11 17.27 -18.44
C CYS A 696 -18.49 17.40 -16.95
N ALA A 697 -19.09 18.52 -16.53
CA ALA A 697 -19.65 18.71 -15.19
C ALA A 697 -21.01 17.99 -15.02
N VAL A 698 -21.20 16.87 -15.71
CA VAL A 698 -22.42 16.06 -15.73
C VAL A 698 -22.11 14.61 -15.37
N ALA A 699 -23.06 13.94 -14.73
CA ALA A 699 -22.93 12.52 -14.43
C ALA A 699 -22.94 11.71 -15.75
N PRO A 700 -22.16 10.64 -15.86
CA PRO A 700 -21.33 10.02 -14.81
C PRO A 700 -19.95 10.67 -14.56
N PHE A 701 -19.50 11.55 -15.46
CA PHE A 701 -18.10 12.01 -15.55
C PHE A 701 -17.64 12.89 -14.38
N ASN A 702 -18.57 13.50 -13.64
CA ASN A 702 -18.29 14.36 -12.47
C ASN A 702 -18.55 13.70 -11.10
N THR A 703 -18.77 12.38 -11.06
CA THR A 703 -19.06 11.63 -9.82
C THR A 703 -18.05 10.50 -9.60
N GLY A 704 -17.96 9.99 -8.37
CA GLY A 704 -17.10 8.82 -8.06
C GLY A 704 -15.62 9.06 -8.39
N VAL A 705 -15.04 8.20 -9.23
CA VAL A 705 -13.67 8.35 -9.76
C VAL A 705 -13.59 9.24 -10.99
N GLY A 706 -14.73 9.65 -11.57
CA GLY A 706 -14.83 10.56 -12.72
C GLY A 706 -14.37 9.95 -14.05
N PHE A 707 -14.05 10.82 -15.01
CA PHE A 707 -13.66 10.49 -16.38
C PHE A 707 -12.47 9.52 -16.43
N LEU A 708 -12.57 8.43 -17.18
CA LEU A 708 -11.50 7.45 -17.37
C LEU A 708 -10.45 8.01 -18.34
N PRO A 709 -9.17 8.17 -17.93
CA PRO A 709 -8.12 8.67 -18.81
C PRO A 709 -8.05 7.88 -20.12
N ILE A 710 -7.93 8.59 -21.24
CA ILE A 710 -7.83 7.96 -22.56
C ILE A 710 -6.41 7.42 -22.74
N GLY A 711 -6.32 6.09 -22.81
CA GLY A 711 -5.07 5.37 -22.96
C GLY A 711 -4.22 5.25 -21.69
N ASP A 712 -3.48 4.15 -21.60
CA ASP A 712 -2.62 3.79 -20.48
C ASP A 712 -1.26 3.24 -20.97
N ALA A 713 -0.39 2.84 -20.04
CA ALA A 713 0.94 2.32 -20.36
C ALA A 713 0.92 1.10 -21.31
N THR A 714 -0.14 0.29 -21.28
CA THR A 714 -0.32 -0.90 -22.12
C THR A 714 -0.99 -0.56 -23.46
N THR A 715 -1.99 0.30 -23.44
CA THR A 715 -2.84 0.66 -24.58
C THR A 715 -2.89 2.17 -24.76
N LYS A 716 -1.90 2.71 -25.46
CA LYS A 716 -1.65 4.15 -25.57
C LYS A 716 -2.58 4.82 -26.58
N PHE A 717 -2.85 6.11 -26.38
CA PHE A 717 -3.45 6.96 -27.40
C PHE A 717 -2.44 7.29 -28.49
N SER A 718 -2.76 6.98 -29.74
CA SER A 718 -1.90 7.20 -30.91
C SER A 718 -2.63 7.91 -32.06
N GLY A 719 -3.83 8.43 -31.76
CA GLY A 719 -4.69 9.18 -32.67
C GLY A 719 -4.39 10.68 -32.69
N GLY A 720 -5.25 11.45 -33.37
CA GLY A 720 -5.22 12.92 -33.34
C GLY A 720 -6.49 13.51 -32.73
N PHE A 721 -6.35 14.61 -31.99
CA PHE A 721 -7.47 15.30 -31.35
C PHE A 721 -7.42 16.81 -31.66
N ASN A 722 -8.45 17.31 -32.33
CA ASN A 722 -8.61 18.73 -32.63
C ASN A 722 -9.82 19.30 -31.89
N GLY A 723 -9.57 20.27 -31.02
CA GLY A 723 -10.59 20.93 -30.23
C GLY A 723 -11.39 22.00 -30.97
N ALA A 724 -10.96 22.41 -32.16
CA ALA A 724 -11.59 23.43 -32.99
C ALA A 724 -11.93 24.73 -32.22
N ASP A 725 -11.05 25.12 -31.29
CA ASP A 725 -11.15 26.25 -30.37
C ASP A 725 -12.32 26.19 -29.38
N TYR A 726 -12.97 25.03 -29.24
CA TYR A 726 -14.01 24.80 -28.23
C TYR A 726 -13.42 24.50 -26.84
N THR A 727 -14.26 24.65 -25.81
CA THR A 727 -13.88 24.36 -24.42
C THR A 727 -14.32 22.96 -23.98
N ILE A 728 -13.60 22.41 -23.02
CA ILE A 728 -14.00 21.24 -22.24
C ILE A 728 -14.14 21.68 -20.78
N ASP A 729 -15.35 21.82 -20.28
CA ASP A 729 -15.62 22.33 -18.94
C ASP A 729 -15.85 21.20 -17.93
N GLY A 730 -15.31 21.35 -16.72
CA GLY A 730 -15.64 20.49 -15.58
C GLY A 730 -15.05 19.08 -15.62
N LEU A 731 -13.94 18.87 -16.34
CA LEU A 731 -13.26 17.57 -16.38
C LEU A 731 -12.81 17.15 -14.97
N TYR A 732 -13.42 16.11 -14.44
CA TYR A 732 -13.16 15.55 -13.11
C TYR A 732 -12.54 14.16 -13.22
N ILE A 733 -11.37 13.98 -12.59
CA ILE A 733 -10.64 12.71 -12.53
C ILE A 733 -10.12 12.53 -11.11
N ASN A 734 -10.53 11.48 -10.40
CA ASN A 734 -10.11 11.23 -9.03
C ASN A 734 -9.59 9.79 -8.86
N ARG A 735 -8.31 9.60 -9.23
CA ARG A 735 -7.62 8.30 -9.22
C ARG A 735 -6.28 8.41 -8.49
N PRO A 736 -6.27 8.67 -7.17
CA PRO A 736 -5.07 8.99 -6.39
C PRO A 736 -4.01 7.87 -6.33
N ALA A 737 -4.36 6.65 -6.78
CA ALA A 737 -3.47 5.49 -6.83
C ALA A 737 -3.06 5.09 -8.26
N THR A 738 -3.48 5.84 -9.28
CA THR A 738 -3.24 5.51 -10.70
C THR A 738 -2.19 6.42 -11.30
N ASP A 739 -1.24 5.84 -12.02
CA ASP A 739 -0.25 6.56 -12.83
C ASP A 739 -0.86 6.95 -14.18
N TYR A 740 -0.26 7.93 -14.87
CA TYR A 740 -0.67 8.37 -16.21
C TYR A 740 -2.10 8.91 -16.22
N VAL A 741 -2.28 10.08 -15.57
CA VAL A 741 -3.61 10.65 -15.33
C VAL A 741 -3.74 12.01 -16.01
N GLY A 742 -4.75 12.13 -16.86
CA GLY A 742 -5.18 13.33 -17.58
C GLY A 742 -6.38 13.01 -18.47
N LEU A 743 -6.84 13.96 -19.30
CA LEU A 743 -7.80 13.63 -20.37
C LEU A 743 -7.26 12.45 -21.20
N PHE A 744 -5.99 12.53 -21.57
CA PHE A 744 -5.19 11.42 -22.08
C PHE A 744 -4.26 10.93 -20.98
N GLY A 745 -4.31 9.65 -20.63
CA GLY A 745 -3.42 9.09 -19.62
C GLY A 745 -2.01 8.94 -20.16
N TYR A 746 -1.88 8.12 -21.21
CA TYR A 746 -0.64 7.89 -21.95
C TYR A 746 -0.86 8.07 -23.45
N ALA A 747 -0.16 9.03 -24.04
CA ALA A 747 -0.14 9.31 -25.48
C ALA A 747 1.23 8.95 -26.10
N ASP A 748 1.21 8.31 -27.27
CA ASP A 748 2.40 7.83 -27.99
C ASP A 748 2.13 7.80 -29.50
N GLY A 749 2.84 8.66 -30.24
CA GLY A 749 2.61 8.93 -31.65
C GLY A 749 3.82 8.69 -32.54
N THR A 750 3.82 9.36 -33.68
CA THR A 750 4.91 9.31 -34.68
C THR A 750 5.25 10.71 -35.23
N ASP A 751 5.07 11.76 -34.42
CA ASP A 751 5.21 13.20 -34.76
C ASP A 751 4.24 13.74 -35.84
N VAL A 752 3.33 12.93 -36.35
CA VAL A 752 2.32 13.34 -37.34
C VAL A 752 0.99 13.70 -36.68
N GLN A 753 0.77 13.22 -35.47
CA GLN A 753 -0.45 13.42 -34.69
C GLN A 753 -0.32 14.66 -33.80
N SER A 754 -1.46 15.28 -33.54
CA SER A 754 -1.53 16.42 -32.63
C SER A 754 -2.73 16.32 -31.68
N ILE A 755 -2.55 16.87 -30.49
CA ILE A 755 -3.59 17.21 -29.52
C ILE A 755 -3.62 18.75 -29.48
N GLN A 756 -4.67 19.36 -30.01
CA GLN A 756 -4.63 20.80 -30.32
C GLN A 756 -5.95 21.54 -30.21
N ASP A 757 -5.87 22.86 -30.08
CA ASP A 757 -6.96 23.83 -30.27
C ASP A 757 -8.12 23.70 -29.27
N PHE A 758 -7.86 23.59 -27.96
CA PHE A 758 -8.91 23.63 -26.92
C PHE A 758 -8.43 24.19 -25.59
N ILE A 759 -9.38 24.64 -24.78
CA ILE A 759 -9.14 25.05 -23.38
C ILE A 759 -10.01 24.20 -22.46
N MET A 760 -9.38 23.57 -21.47
CA MET A 760 -10.11 22.92 -20.38
C MET A 760 -10.33 23.90 -19.23
N THR A 761 -11.59 24.09 -18.85
CA THR A 761 -11.99 24.96 -17.73
C THR A 761 -12.52 24.14 -16.57
N ASN A 762 -12.35 24.64 -15.34
CA ASN A 762 -12.82 23.99 -14.12
C ASN A 762 -12.35 22.54 -13.94
N VAL A 763 -11.11 22.21 -14.34
CA VAL A 763 -10.56 20.86 -14.16
C VAL A 763 -10.34 20.56 -12.68
N ASN A 764 -10.59 19.32 -12.27
CA ASN A 764 -10.24 18.82 -10.94
C ASN A 764 -9.69 17.40 -11.09
N ILE A 765 -8.37 17.31 -11.16
CA ILE A 765 -7.66 16.10 -11.57
C ILE A 765 -6.75 15.67 -10.44
N THR A 766 -6.89 14.42 -9.99
CA THR A 766 -6.08 13.78 -8.96
C THR A 766 -5.57 12.44 -9.50
N GLY A 767 -4.26 12.27 -9.53
CA GLY A 767 -3.57 11.04 -9.92
C GLY A 767 -2.43 10.69 -8.94
N TYR A 768 -1.64 9.67 -9.27
CA TYR A 768 -0.38 9.35 -8.57
C TYR A 768 0.82 9.93 -9.33
N ASP A 769 1.52 9.17 -10.19
CA ASP A 769 2.64 9.69 -11.00
C ASP A 769 2.20 10.04 -12.42
N TYR A 770 2.90 10.97 -13.07
CA TYR A 770 2.60 11.43 -14.44
C TYR A 770 1.19 12.00 -14.56
N VAL A 771 0.96 13.13 -13.89
CA VAL A 771 -0.37 13.75 -13.80
C VAL A 771 -0.35 15.10 -14.50
N GLY A 772 -1.22 15.26 -15.50
CA GLY A 772 -1.42 16.49 -16.26
C GLY A 772 -2.88 16.66 -16.64
N ALA A 773 -3.36 17.89 -16.81
CA ALA A 773 -4.76 18.09 -17.18
C ALA A 773 -5.09 17.54 -18.58
N ALA A 774 -4.23 17.84 -19.56
CA ALA A 774 -4.38 17.33 -20.92
C ALA A 774 -3.81 15.91 -21.03
N VAL A 775 -2.53 15.74 -20.68
CA VAL A 775 -1.82 14.47 -20.88
C VAL A 775 -1.02 14.12 -19.64
N GLY A 776 -1.15 12.88 -19.16
CA GLY A 776 -0.33 12.34 -18.09
C GLY A 776 1.12 12.15 -18.53
N TYR A 777 1.34 11.31 -19.55
CA TYR A 777 2.64 11.16 -20.21
C TYR A 777 2.50 11.13 -21.73
N ASP A 778 3.29 11.96 -22.40
CA ASP A 778 3.30 12.10 -23.85
C ASP A 778 4.64 11.71 -24.47
N ILE A 779 4.57 10.98 -25.59
CA ILE A 779 5.69 10.62 -26.46
C ILE A 779 5.31 10.88 -27.93
N ASP A 780 6.11 11.64 -28.65
CA ASP A 780 5.98 11.80 -30.12
C ASP A 780 4.58 12.27 -30.62
N ILE A 781 3.74 12.91 -29.80
CA ILE A 781 2.55 13.66 -30.24
C ILE A 781 2.80 15.15 -30.02
N THR A 782 2.37 15.99 -30.95
CA THR A 782 2.47 17.44 -30.77
C THR A 782 1.31 17.94 -29.91
N VAL A 783 1.59 18.62 -28.80
CA VAL A 783 0.59 19.32 -27.99
C VAL A 783 0.66 20.81 -28.29
N THR A 784 -0.36 21.37 -28.95
CA THR A 784 -0.31 22.78 -29.37
C THR A 784 -1.62 23.53 -29.17
N LYS A 785 -1.58 24.79 -28.71
CA LYS A 785 -2.81 25.58 -28.45
C LYS A 785 -3.76 24.90 -27.46
N VAL A 786 -3.20 24.40 -26.37
CA VAL A 786 -3.97 23.75 -25.29
C VAL A 786 -3.84 24.52 -23.98
N GLY A 787 -4.97 24.76 -23.31
CA GLY A 787 -5.04 25.47 -22.03
C GLY A 787 -5.68 24.64 -20.91
N SER A 788 -5.26 24.84 -19.66
CA SER A 788 -5.95 24.28 -18.48
C SER A 788 -6.18 25.31 -17.36
N LEU A 789 -7.37 25.27 -16.76
CA LEU A 789 -7.77 26.06 -15.58
C LEU A 789 -8.46 25.15 -14.57
N GLY A 790 -8.09 25.24 -13.28
CA GLY A 790 -8.67 24.41 -12.21
C GLY A 790 -7.62 23.93 -11.21
N ALA A 791 -7.64 22.65 -10.86
CA ALA A 791 -6.72 22.01 -9.93
C ALA A 791 -6.19 20.68 -10.46
N VAL A 792 -4.88 20.45 -10.28
CA VAL A 792 -4.19 19.19 -10.60
C VAL A 792 -3.37 18.75 -9.39
N THR A 793 -3.61 17.54 -8.90
CA THR A 793 -2.95 16.96 -7.72
C THR A 793 -2.31 15.62 -8.07
N GLY A 794 -1.06 15.41 -7.65
CA GLY A 794 -0.37 14.13 -7.84
C GLY A 794 0.82 13.92 -6.89
N ASN A 795 1.63 12.92 -7.19
CA ASN A 795 2.85 12.54 -6.47
C ASN A 795 4.10 12.99 -7.23
N HIS A 796 4.62 12.23 -8.19
CA HIS A 796 5.74 12.61 -9.05
C HIS A 796 5.30 13.09 -10.43
N TYR A 797 6.12 13.94 -11.05
CA TYR A 797 5.93 14.36 -12.45
C TYR A 797 4.54 14.96 -12.69
N VAL A 798 4.20 15.97 -11.89
CA VAL A 798 2.89 16.62 -11.92
C VAL A 798 3.03 17.97 -12.64
N GLY A 799 2.26 18.15 -13.71
CA GLY A 799 2.15 19.42 -14.42
C GLY A 799 0.71 19.90 -14.45
N GLY A 800 0.49 21.22 -14.47
CA GLY A 800 -0.87 21.74 -14.59
C GLY A 800 -1.52 21.44 -15.95
N LEU A 801 -0.74 21.13 -16.98
CA LEU A 801 -1.22 20.69 -18.29
C LEU A 801 -0.69 19.30 -18.69
N LEU A 802 0.61 19.07 -18.49
CA LEU A 802 1.31 17.86 -18.96
C LEU A 802 2.12 17.25 -17.81
N GLY A 803 1.90 15.99 -17.45
CA GLY A 803 2.68 15.35 -16.39
C GLY A 803 4.14 15.19 -16.80
N ALA A 804 4.38 14.47 -17.89
CA ALA A 804 5.69 14.35 -18.52
C ALA A 804 5.61 14.39 -20.05
N ILE A 805 6.71 14.80 -20.67
CA ILE A 805 6.89 14.81 -22.13
C ILE A 805 8.27 14.24 -22.52
N SER A 806 8.31 13.48 -23.61
CA SER A 806 9.54 12.89 -24.17
C SER A 806 9.47 12.91 -25.70
N SER A 807 10.47 13.49 -26.37
CA SER A 807 10.49 13.70 -27.83
C SER A 807 9.34 14.55 -28.42
N THR A 808 8.32 14.84 -27.61
CA THR A 808 7.19 15.74 -27.86
C THR A 808 7.58 17.20 -28.09
N THR A 809 6.80 17.86 -28.95
CA THR A 809 6.73 19.33 -29.00
C THR A 809 5.47 19.84 -28.29
N ALA A 810 5.66 20.61 -27.21
CA ALA A 810 4.62 21.36 -26.54
C ALA A 810 4.74 22.84 -26.92
N SER A 811 3.76 23.39 -27.65
CA SER A 811 3.82 24.76 -28.16
C SER A 811 2.57 25.57 -27.93
N ASN A 812 2.71 26.90 -27.78
CA ASN A 812 1.57 27.82 -27.71
C ASN A 812 0.51 27.34 -26.70
N SER A 813 0.93 26.88 -25.51
CA SER A 813 0.04 26.21 -24.55
C SER A 813 0.22 26.78 -23.15
N PHE A 814 -0.80 26.67 -22.31
CA PHE A 814 -0.76 27.28 -20.98
C PHE A 814 -1.46 26.49 -19.88
N SER A 815 -1.11 26.81 -18.64
CA SER A 815 -1.81 26.34 -17.46
C SER A 815 -2.00 27.48 -16.45
N SER A 816 -3.23 27.67 -16.02
CA SER A 816 -3.57 28.49 -14.84
C SER A 816 -4.11 27.62 -13.70
N ALA A 817 -3.94 26.30 -13.79
CA ALA A 817 -4.37 25.37 -12.75
C ALA A 817 -3.47 25.46 -11.51
N THR A 818 -4.08 25.34 -10.33
CA THR A 818 -3.34 25.11 -9.08
C THR A 818 -2.76 23.70 -9.11
N VAL A 819 -1.45 23.55 -8.90
CA VAL A 819 -0.74 22.27 -8.95
C VAL A 819 -0.24 21.89 -7.57
N ILE A 820 -0.58 20.69 -7.09
CA ILE A 820 -0.09 20.13 -5.82
C ILE A 820 0.61 18.80 -6.10
N GLY A 821 1.87 18.69 -5.68
CA GLY A 821 2.69 17.50 -5.88
C GLY A 821 3.39 17.03 -4.61
N TYR A 822 3.17 15.78 -4.21
CA TYR A 822 3.74 15.22 -2.97
C TYR A 822 5.13 14.60 -3.12
N GLY A 823 5.58 14.35 -4.36
CA GLY A 823 6.88 13.78 -4.70
C GLY A 823 7.83 14.81 -5.32
N VAL A 824 8.55 14.38 -6.35
CA VAL A 824 9.54 15.20 -7.08
C VAL A 824 9.06 15.63 -8.47
N TYR A 825 9.60 16.75 -8.94
CA TYR A 825 9.40 17.33 -10.26
C TYR A 825 7.96 17.78 -10.53
N ILE A 826 7.62 18.91 -9.89
CA ILE A 826 6.29 19.51 -9.94
C ILE A 826 6.39 20.84 -10.67
N GLY A 827 5.64 21.01 -11.75
CA GLY A 827 5.66 22.20 -12.60
C GLY A 827 4.29 22.81 -12.79
N GLY A 828 4.21 24.13 -12.96
CA GLY A 828 2.92 24.78 -13.24
C GLY A 828 2.31 24.39 -14.59
N LEU A 829 3.13 24.02 -15.58
CA LEU A 829 2.71 23.53 -16.89
C LEU A 829 3.12 22.06 -17.10
N ILE A 830 4.42 21.77 -16.98
CA ILE A 830 5.01 20.45 -17.25
C ILE A 830 5.73 19.94 -16.00
N GLY A 831 5.45 18.73 -15.54
CA GLY A 831 6.22 18.11 -14.45
C GLY A 831 7.65 17.75 -14.90
N TYR A 832 7.76 16.92 -15.93
CA TYR A 832 9.04 16.32 -16.37
C TYR A 832 9.27 16.41 -17.89
N SER A 833 10.41 16.96 -18.33
CA SER A 833 10.76 17.08 -19.76
C SER A 833 12.04 16.30 -20.10
N LEU A 834 11.93 15.35 -21.04
CA LEU A 834 12.96 14.37 -21.41
C LEU A 834 13.25 14.31 -22.93
N SER A 835 14.35 13.62 -23.28
CA SER A 835 14.62 13.07 -24.62
C SER A 835 14.29 14.00 -25.80
N SER A 836 15.06 15.07 -26.00
CA SER A 836 14.89 16.01 -27.13
C SER A 836 13.53 16.74 -27.22
N ALA A 837 12.67 16.67 -26.20
CA ALA A 837 11.42 17.44 -26.18
C ALA A 837 11.66 18.95 -26.35
N ILE A 838 10.66 19.63 -26.91
CA ILE A 838 10.69 21.07 -27.18
C ILE A 838 9.48 21.71 -26.48
N THR A 839 9.73 22.72 -25.66
CA THR A 839 8.69 23.56 -25.08
C THR A 839 8.87 25.00 -25.56
N THR A 840 7.89 25.53 -26.30
CA THR A 840 7.99 26.87 -26.89
C THR A 840 6.69 27.66 -26.80
N ASN A 841 6.77 28.97 -26.54
CA ASN A 841 5.59 29.84 -26.45
C ASN A 841 4.59 29.38 -25.38
N CYS A 842 5.05 28.92 -24.22
CA CYS A 842 4.18 28.38 -23.19
C CYS A 842 4.22 29.19 -21.90
N TYR A 843 3.14 29.16 -21.10
CA TYR A 843 3.13 29.85 -19.83
C TYR A 843 2.36 29.16 -18.70
N ALA A 844 2.72 29.50 -17.46
CA ALA A 844 2.03 29.04 -16.26
C ALA A 844 1.74 30.18 -15.28
N THR A 845 0.49 30.29 -14.81
CA THR A 845 0.07 31.33 -13.86
C THR A 845 -0.53 30.81 -12.56
N GLY A 846 -0.90 29.52 -12.50
CA GLY A 846 -1.47 28.88 -11.32
C GLY A 846 -0.43 28.59 -10.24
N ALA A 847 -0.86 28.54 -8.98
CA ALA A 847 0.05 28.29 -7.85
C ALA A 847 0.57 26.85 -7.87
N VAL A 848 1.85 26.65 -7.55
CA VAL A 848 2.52 25.34 -7.51
C VAL A 848 2.98 25.08 -6.09
N THR A 849 2.51 23.99 -5.49
CA THR A 849 2.94 23.52 -4.16
C THR A 849 3.59 22.15 -4.27
N GLY A 850 4.84 22.06 -3.81
CA GLY A 850 5.61 20.83 -3.78
C GLY A 850 6.20 20.53 -2.41
N TYR A 851 6.38 19.25 -2.09
CA TYR A 851 6.83 18.82 -0.77
C TYR A 851 8.27 18.29 -0.73
N ILE A 852 8.84 17.82 -1.86
CA ILE A 852 10.18 17.18 -1.89
C ILE A 852 11.20 17.98 -2.70
N ASP A 853 11.31 17.79 -4.02
CA ASP A 853 12.40 18.37 -4.83
C ASP A 853 11.94 18.70 -6.25
N GLY A 854 12.57 19.70 -6.88
CA GLY A 854 12.31 20.08 -8.28
C GLY A 854 10.97 20.77 -8.48
N ILE A 855 10.68 21.82 -7.71
CA ILE A 855 9.41 22.55 -7.79
C ILE A 855 9.59 23.82 -8.60
N GLY A 856 8.98 23.90 -9.79
CA GLY A 856 9.15 25.02 -10.72
C GLY A 856 7.83 25.70 -11.10
N GLY A 857 7.90 27.00 -11.38
CA GLY A 857 6.73 27.76 -11.80
C GLY A 857 6.15 27.33 -13.14
N LEU A 858 6.98 26.86 -14.08
CA LEU A 858 6.57 26.31 -15.39
C LEU A 858 6.91 24.82 -15.51
N LEU A 859 8.18 24.46 -15.28
CA LEU A 859 8.70 23.09 -15.42
C LEU A 859 9.22 22.54 -14.08
N GLY A 860 8.88 21.31 -13.70
CA GLY A 860 9.51 20.66 -12.54
C GLY A 860 10.98 20.31 -12.79
N PHE A 861 11.26 19.63 -13.90
CA PHE A 861 12.61 19.29 -14.35
C PHE A 861 12.84 19.56 -15.83
N LEU A 862 14.01 20.13 -16.13
CA LEU A 862 14.53 20.25 -17.49
C LEU A 862 15.77 19.36 -17.66
N SER A 863 15.61 18.26 -18.41
CA SER A 863 16.70 17.32 -18.73
C SER A 863 17.59 17.87 -19.85
N SER A 864 17.84 17.14 -20.94
CA SER A 864 18.56 17.58 -22.13
C SER A 864 17.66 18.19 -23.22
N THR A 865 16.60 18.90 -22.80
CA THR A 865 15.52 19.41 -23.68
C THR A 865 15.61 20.92 -23.91
N THR A 866 14.75 21.46 -24.78
CA THR A 866 14.75 22.88 -25.15
C THR A 866 13.54 23.60 -24.58
N LEU A 867 13.76 24.71 -23.85
CA LEU A 867 12.72 25.62 -23.39
C LEU A 867 12.94 27.02 -23.99
N THR A 868 12.00 27.50 -24.79
CA THR A 868 12.09 28.82 -25.43
C THR A 868 10.82 29.64 -25.29
N TYR A 869 10.96 30.96 -25.29
CA TYR A 869 9.81 31.88 -25.42
C TYR A 869 8.69 31.62 -24.40
N SER A 870 9.04 31.28 -23.16
CA SER A 870 8.07 30.80 -22.17
C SER A 870 8.18 31.52 -20.83
N TYR A 871 7.11 31.55 -20.03
CA TYR A 871 7.14 32.26 -18.75
C TYR A 871 6.33 31.66 -17.60
N ALA A 872 6.71 31.98 -16.35
CA ALA A 872 5.96 31.61 -15.15
C ALA A 872 5.64 32.83 -14.25
N THR A 873 4.42 32.86 -13.71
CA THR A 873 3.97 33.88 -12.75
C THR A 873 3.30 33.29 -11.51
N GLY A 874 2.99 32.00 -11.48
CA GLY A 874 2.35 31.35 -10.33
C GLY A 874 3.22 31.27 -9.09
N ALA A 875 2.63 31.41 -7.89
CA ALA A 875 3.36 31.27 -6.63
C ALA A 875 3.97 29.88 -6.49
N VAL A 876 5.26 29.78 -6.15
CA VAL A 876 5.96 28.50 -6.00
C VAL A 876 6.26 28.24 -4.53
N THR A 877 5.50 27.33 -3.92
CA THR A 877 5.68 26.93 -2.51
C THR A 877 6.40 25.58 -2.47
N ALA A 878 7.58 25.54 -1.87
CA ALA A 878 8.34 24.32 -1.62
C ALA A 878 8.50 24.14 -0.11
N THR A 879 7.93 23.07 0.44
CA THR A 879 8.00 22.78 1.88
C THR A 879 9.35 22.19 2.27
N SER A 880 9.97 21.44 1.36
CA SER A 880 11.37 21.02 1.45
C SER A 880 12.01 21.01 0.05
N GLY A 881 13.33 20.90 0.01
CA GLY A 881 14.16 20.77 -1.19
C GLY A 881 14.14 21.92 -2.20
N SER A 882 14.49 21.58 -3.44
CA SER A 882 14.87 22.49 -4.51
C SER A 882 13.68 23.11 -5.24
N SER A 883 13.74 24.42 -5.45
CA SER A 883 12.72 25.15 -6.22
C SER A 883 13.32 26.28 -7.04
N GLY A 884 12.61 26.67 -8.10
CA GLY A 884 12.97 27.81 -8.94
C GLY A 884 11.73 28.51 -9.51
N GLY A 885 11.91 29.76 -9.95
CA GLY A 885 10.81 30.59 -10.42
C GLY A 885 10.23 30.14 -11.75
N LEU A 886 11.07 29.59 -12.63
CA LEU A 886 10.64 29.04 -13.93
C LEU A 886 10.74 27.50 -13.94
N ILE A 887 11.88 26.97 -13.52
CA ILE A 887 12.19 25.53 -13.54
C ILE A 887 12.56 25.09 -12.12
N GLY A 888 12.13 23.92 -11.68
CA GLY A 888 12.54 23.39 -10.37
C GLY A 888 14.01 22.99 -10.34
N SER A 889 14.38 22.05 -11.21
CA SER A 889 15.76 21.55 -11.35
C SER A 889 16.16 21.39 -12.83
N LYS A 890 17.45 21.58 -13.13
CA LYS A 890 18.00 21.60 -14.49
C LYS A 890 19.28 20.77 -14.56
N SER A 891 19.41 19.90 -15.56
CA SER A 891 20.67 19.17 -15.85
C SER A 891 21.43 19.76 -17.05
N ALA A 892 20.93 19.57 -18.29
CA ALA A 892 21.67 19.85 -19.52
C ALA A 892 20.89 20.66 -20.58
N GLY A 893 19.65 21.06 -20.28
CA GLY A 893 18.75 21.65 -21.26
C GLY A 893 19.13 23.06 -21.71
N THR A 894 18.65 23.44 -22.89
CA THR A 894 18.83 24.77 -23.48
C THR A 894 17.66 25.66 -23.08
N LEU A 895 17.96 26.83 -22.51
CA LEU A 895 16.98 27.87 -22.21
C LEU A 895 17.28 29.10 -23.05
N ASN A 896 16.25 29.65 -23.69
CA ASN A 896 16.37 30.91 -24.41
C ASN A 896 15.08 31.74 -24.28
N ASN A 897 15.21 33.07 -24.22
CA ASN A 897 14.07 34.00 -24.25
C ASN A 897 12.91 33.62 -23.30
N SER A 898 13.22 33.13 -22.10
CA SER A 898 12.23 32.66 -21.13
C SER A 898 12.36 33.40 -19.80
N TYR A 899 11.24 33.60 -19.09
CA TYR A 899 11.11 34.61 -18.03
C TYR A 899 10.33 34.10 -16.82
N TRP A 900 10.53 34.70 -15.64
CA TRP A 900 9.66 34.45 -14.49
C TRP A 900 9.44 35.71 -13.66
N ASP A 901 8.31 35.76 -12.97
CA ASP A 901 7.96 36.87 -12.06
C ASP A 901 8.57 36.61 -10.68
N VAL A 902 9.60 37.35 -10.29
CA VAL A 902 10.29 37.12 -9.02
C VAL A 902 9.37 37.36 -7.83
N THR A 903 8.58 38.44 -7.85
CA THR A 903 7.66 38.80 -6.75
C THR A 903 6.54 37.76 -6.61
N ARG A 904 5.90 37.38 -7.73
CA ARG A 904 4.71 36.52 -7.70
C ARG A 904 5.04 35.05 -7.50
N THR A 905 6.11 34.56 -8.13
CA THR A 905 6.61 33.19 -7.87
C THR A 905 7.22 33.06 -6.47
N GLY A 906 7.70 34.18 -5.90
CA GLY A 906 8.45 34.19 -4.65
C GLY A 906 9.86 33.60 -4.78
N LYS A 907 10.42 33.55 -6.00
CA LYS A 907 11.72 32.91 -6.28
C LYS A 907 12.72 33.86 -6.93
N ALA A 908 13.90 33.96 -6.31
CA ALA A 908 14.98 34.83 -6.77
C ALA A 908 15.74 34.29 -7.99
N THR A 909 15.75 32.97 -8.20
CA THR A 909 16.46 32.31 -9.31
C THR A 909 15.49 31.60 -10.24
N CYS A 910 15.90 31.44 -11.49
CA CYS A 910 15.14 30.75 -12.52
C CYS A 910 14.96 29.26 -12.21
N TYR A 911 16.06 28.63 -11.79
CA TYR A 911 16.14 27.23 -11.36
C TYR A 911 17.02 27.09 -10.14
N ASN A 912 17.01 25.90 -9.52
CA ASN A 912 17.92 25.61 -8.42
C ASN A 912 19.39 25.71 -8.90
N GLY A 913 20.13 26.68 -8.36
CA GLY A 913 21.54 26.88 -8.66
C GLY A 913 21.84 27.92 -9.76
N GLY A 914 20.86 28.58 -10.37
CA GLY A 914 21.15 29.68 -11.28
C GLY A 914 20.00 30.27 -12.09
N SER A 915 20.37 31.22 -12.96
CA SER A 915 19.47 31.94 -13.88
C SER A 915 20.02 32.03 -15.31
N THR A 916 21.00 31.21 -15.67
CA THR A 916 21.61 31.27 -17.02
C THR A 916 20.61 30.82 -18.08
N GLY A 917 20.38 31.64 -19.11
CA GLY A 917 19.47 31.34 -20.22
C GLY A 917 18.01 31.78 -20.01
N CYS A 918 17.69 32.37 -18.87
CA CYS A 918 16.38 32.93 -18.55
C CYS A 918 16.51 34.26 -17.81
N THR A 919 15.49 35.11 -17.88
CA THR A 919 15.55 36.48 -17.38
C THR A 919 14.50 36.74 -16.32
N ALA A 920 14.93 37.20 -15.14
CA ALA A 920 14.04 37.63 -14.07
C ALA A 920 13.24 38.87 -14.52
N LYS A 921 11.94 38.89 -14.23
CA LYS A 921 11.08 40.05 -14.39
C LYS A 921 10.39 40.36 -13.06
N ASN A 922 9.96 41.60 -12.93
CA ASN A 922 9.20 42.10 -11.78
C ASN A 922 9.87 41.77 -10.43
N THR A 923 11.05 42.34 -10.17
CA THR A 923 11.88 42.04 -8.99
C THR A 923 11.56 42.89 -7.76
N ALA A 924 10.70 43.90 -7.90
CA ALA A 924 10.39 44.87 -6.85
C ALA A 924 8.98 45.50 -6.93
N SER A 925 8.16 45.11 -7.91
CA SER A 925 6.80 45.61 -8.10
C SER A 925 5.81 44.43 -8.01
N ALA A 926 4.55 44.72 -7.66
CA ALA A 926 3.46 43.76 -7.73
C ALA A 926 2.64 43.92 -9.04
N GLU A 927 2.94 44.94 -9.84
CA GLU A 927 2.15 45.32 -11.01
C GLU A 927 2.56 44.54 -12.28
N PRO A 928 1.61 43.84 -12.95
CA PRO A 928 1.88 43.06 -14.17
C PRO A 928 2.41 43.90 -15.34
N ASN A 929 2.04 45.19 -15.39
CA ASN A 929 2.46 46.13 -16.43
C ASN A 929 3.99 46.34 -16.50
N TYR A 930 4.74 45.97 -15.46
CA TYR A 930 6.21 46.04 -15.47
C TYR A 930 6.86 45.03 -16.43
N TRP A 931 6.09 44.09 -16.95
CA TRP A 931 6.49 43.19 -18.02
C TRP A 931 6.48 43.89 -19.41
N PHE A 932 5.75 45.01 -19.54
CA PHE A 932 5.58 45.78 -20.78
C PHE A 932 5.77 47.29 -20.56
N GLY A 933 7.00 47.78 -20.79
CA GLY A 933 7.25 49.19 -21.12
C GLY A 933 8.07 50.01 -20.11
N ASN A 934 9.36 50.22 -20.41
CA ASN A 934 9.91 51.51 -20.85
C ASN A 934 11.29 51.27 -21.51
N SER A 935 11.93 52.29 -22.08
CA SER A 935 13.23 52.17 -22.79
C SER A 935 14.42 51.69 -21.94
N ALA A 936 14.30 51.61 -20.62
CA ALA A 936 15.27 50.99 -19.71
C ALA A 936 14.92 49.52 -19.35
N ASN A 937 13.74 49.04 -19.72
CA ASN A 937 13.20 47.69 -19.50
C ASN A 937 12.28 47.30 -20.68
N ALA A 938 12.84 47.25 -21.90
CA ALA A 938 12.12 46.81 -23.09
C ALA A 938 11.60 45.36 -22.90
N PRO A 939 10.39 45.03 -23.41
CA PRO A 939 9.72 43.77 -23.14
C PRO A 939 10.39 42.58 -23.85
N MET A 940 9.65 41.50 -24.00
CA MET A 940 9.96 40.30 -24.76
C MET A 940 10.20 40.60 -26.26
N ASP A 941 11.17 41.46 -26.60
CA ASP A 941 11.43 42.01 -27.95
C ASP A 941 11.71 40.93 -29.01
N SER A 942 11.96 39.71 -28.57
CA SER A 942 12.17 38.53 -29.41
C SER A 942 10.89 37.72 -29.68
N TRP A 943 9.75 38.10 -29.09
CA TRP A 943 8.46 37.43 -29.24
C TRP A 943 7.64 38.17 -30.31
N ASP A 944 6.92 37.43 -31.15
CA ASP A 944 6.11 38.03 -32.21
C ASP A 944 4.75 38.52 -31.68
N PHE A 945 4.61 39.84 -31.57
CA PHE A 945 3.38 40.56 -31.24
C PHE A 945 2.75 41.28 -32.45
N VAL A 946 3.35 41.21 -33.65
CA VAL A 946 3.05 42.16 -34.73
C VAL A 946 2.87 41.51 -36.10
N THR A 947 3.68 40.52 -36.48
CA THR A 947 3.65 39.97 -37.85
C THR A 947 2.64 38.85 -38.01
N THR A 948 2.58 37.95 -37.03
CA THR A 948 1.56 36.90 -36.85
C THR A 948 1.43 36.69 -35.34
N PRO A 949 0.68 37.56 -34.63
CA PRO A 949 0.77 37.64 -33.17
C PRO A 949 0.40 36.30 -32.53
N ILE A 950 1.37 35.65 -31.89
CA ILE A 950 1.14 34.49 -31.03
C ILE A 950 0.73 34.97 -29.64
N TRP A 951 1.25 36.12 -29.24
CA TRP A 951 1.05 36.72 -27.93
C TRP A 951 0.25 38.02 -28.05
N TYR A 952 -0.71 38.19 -27.14
CA TYR A 952 -1.58 39.35 -27.04
C TYR A 952 -1.48 39.98 -25.66
N VAL A 953 -1.62 41.30 -25.59
CA VAL A 953 -1.64 42.05 -24.33
C VAL A 953 -2.99 42.72 -24.19
N VAL A 954 -3.78 42.29 -23.21
CA VAL A 954 -5.04 42.95 -22.82
C VAL A 954 -4.72 43.93 -21.69
N GLY A 955 -5.28 45.14 -21.71
CA GLY A 955 -4.84 46.28 -20.90
C GLY A 955 -4.43 45.97 -19.45
N GLY A 956 -3.12 46.01 -19.18
CA GLY A 956 -2.55 45.82 -17.83
C GLY A 956 -2.35 44.38 -17.36
N THR A 957 -2.53 43.37 -18.22
CA THR A 957 -2.32 41.95 -17.89
C THR A 957 -0.97 41.41 -18.40
N TYR A 958 -0.63 40.17 -18.00
CA TYR A 958 0.47 39.40 -18.61
C TYR A 958 0.10 38.97 -20.06
N PRO A 959 1.07 38.61 -20.93
CA PRO A 959 0.78 38.16 -22.30
C PRO A 959 -0.06 36.89 -22.27
N ALA A 960 -1.13 36.86 -23.03
CA ALA A 960 -1.91 35.65 -23.23
C ALA A 960 -1.75 35.14 -24.66
N LEU A 961 -2.03 33.86 -24.86
CA LEU A 961 -2.17 33.27 -26.18
C LEU A 961 -3.61 33.52 -26.64
N ASP A 962 -3.78 34.12 -27.81
CA ASP A 962 -5.05 34.33 -28.53
C ASP A 962 -6.32 34.42 -27.65
N PRO A 963 -6.47 35.45 -26.81
CA PRO A 963 -7.61 35.54 -25.91
C PRO A 963 -8.92 35.68 -26.72
N PRO A 964 -10.00 34.97 -26.35
CA PRO A 964 -11.28 35.15 -27.00
C PRO A 964 -11.72 36.61 -26.85
N PRO A 965 -12.31 37.22 -27.89
CA PRO A 965 -12.69 38.62 -27.84
C PRO A 965 -13.73 38.85 -26.75
N THR A 966 -13.51 39.87 -25.93
CA THR A 966 -14.51 40.30 -24.95
C THR A 966 -15.52 41.18 -25.67
N ILE A 967 -16.73 40.65 -25.85
CA ILE A 967 -17.87 41.39 -26.38
C ILE A 967 -18.71 41.87 -25.20
N GLN A 968 -18.96 43.17 -25.13
CA GLN A 968 -19.74 43.77 -24.05
C GLN A 968 -20.65 44.86 -24.59
N PHE A 969 -21.76 45.11 -23.88
CA PHE A 969 -22.50 46.35 -24.06
C PHE A 969 -21.82 47.46 -23.25
N THR A 970 -21.60 48.63 -23.86
CA THR A 970 -21.07 49.81 -23.15
C THR A 970 -22.06 50.36 -22.12
N SER A 971 -23.35 50.00 -22.24
CA SER A 971 -24.38 50.21 -21.23
C SER A 971 -25.36 49.04 -21.21
N THR A 972 -25.73 48.57 -20.01
CA THR A 972 -26.70 47.47 -19.81
C THR A 972 -28.16 47.94 -19.76
N THR A 973 -28.39 49.26 -19.73
CA THR A 973 -29.73 49.86 -19.75
C THR A 973 -29.72 51.17 -20.53
N GLY A 974 -30.89 51.58 -21.04
CA GLY A 974 -31.06 52.85 -21.73
C GLY A 974 -32.49 53.34 -21.60
N SER A 975 -32.68 54.66 -21.43
CA SER A 975 -34.00 55.29 -21.34
C SER A 975 -34.05 56.54 -22.20
N GLY A 976 -35.16 56.75 -22.92
CA GLY A 976 -35.35 57.92 -23.78
C GLY A 976 -36.83 58.33 -23.81
N SER A 977 -37.08 59.58 -24.23
CA SER A 977 -38.45 60.07 -24.46
C SER A 977 -39.00 59.45 -25.75
N GLU A 978 -40.22 58.89 -25.68
CA GLU A 978 -40.92 58.24 -26.80
C GLU A 978 -41.06 59.13 -28.05
N ALA A 979 -40.96 60.46 -27.88
CA ALA A 979 -41.27 61.43 -28.93
C ALA A 979 -40.10 61.86 -29.82
N THR A 980 -38.83 61.53 -29.55
CA THR A 980 -37.73 62.24 -30.25
C THR A 980 -36.47 61.46 -30.66
N THR A 981 -36.05 60.34 -30.06
CA THR A 981 -34.81 59.65 -30.48
C THR A 981 -34.75 58.19 -30.01
N ALA A 982 -34.27 57.28 -30.87
CA ALA A 982 -33.93 55.91 -30.47
C ALA A 982 -32.76 55.91 -29.47
N VAL A 983 -32.82 55.01 -28.47
CA VAL A 983 -31.71 54.80 -27.53
C VAL A 983 -30.81 53.71 -28.11
N ASN A 984 -29.56 54.06 -28.41
CA ASN A 984 -28.58 53.11 -28.91
C ASN A 984 -27.86 52.46 -27.72
N LEU A 985 -27.89 51.14 -27.64
CA LEU A 985 -27.01 50.35 -26.79
C LEU A 985 -25.84 49.90 -27.67
N GLU A 986 -24.66 50.45 -27.40
CA GLU A 986 -23.47 50.15 -28.17
C GLU A 986 -22.86 48.83 -27.68
N VAL A 987 -22.51 47.97 -28.63
CA VAL A 987 -21.79 46.73 -28.41
C VAL A 987 -20.36 46.98 -28.86
N SER A 988 -19.40 46.78 -27.96
CA SER A 988 -17.98 46.94 -28.23
C SER A 988 -17.27 45.59 -28.13
N ILE A 989 -16.24 45.42 -28.95
CA ILE A 989 -15.27 44.33 -28.86
C ILE A 989 -13.92 44.92 -28.45
N ASP A 990 -13.21 44.24 -27.57
CA ASP A 990 -11.93 44.72 -27.02
C ASP A 990 -10.76 44.66 -28.03
N ILE A 991 -10.94 43.97 -29.16
CA ILE A 991 -9.93 43.78 -30.20
C ILE A 991 -10.51 43.89 -31.61
N THR A 992 -9.70 44.35 -32.57
CA THR A 992 -10.11 44.50 -33.97
C THR A 992 -9.98 43.18 -34.73
N TRP A 993 -11.05 42.70 -35.36
CA TRP A 993 -11.07 41.44 -36.13
C TRP A 993 -11.01 41.64 -37.64
N THR A 994 -10.52 40.65 -38.38
CA THR A 994 -10.48 40.68 -39.86
C THR A 994 -11.79 40.22 -40.52
N ASP A 995 -12.67 39.57 -39.76
CA ASP A 995 -13.98 39.11 -40.19
C ASP A 995 -15.11 39.77 -39.37
N ASN A 996 -16.34 39.69 -39.86
CA ASN A 996 -17.50 40.14 -39.11
C ASN A 996 -17.71 39.24 -37.89
N VAL A 997 -17.84 39.84 -36.70
CA VAL A 997 -18.14 39.13 -35.46
C VAL A 997 -19.62 39.26 -35.15
N THR A 998 -20.31 38.15 -34.91
CA THR A 998 -21.72 38.15 -34.52
C THR A 998 -21.92 37.71 -33.08
N VAL A 999 -22.78 38.39 -32.34
CA VAL A 999 -23.14 38.04 -30.96
C VAL A 999 -24.65 38.00 -30.80
N ASP A 1000 -25.16 36.90 -30.23
CA ASP A 1000 -26.58 36.81 -29.87
C ASP A 1000 -26.83 37.55 -28.54
N TYR A 1001 -27.90 38.33 -28.48
CA TYR A 1001 -28.32 39.04 -27.28
C TYR A 1001 -29.77 38.72 -26.93
N VAL A 1002 -30.05 38.67 -25.63
CA VAL A 1002 -31.39 38.46 -25.08
C VAL A 1002 -31.84 39.73 -24.38
N VAL A 1003 -33.07 40.18 -24.66
CA VAL A 1003 -33.66 41.34 -24.00
C VAL A 1003 -34.54 40.88 -22.83
N SER A 1004 -34.18 41.23 -21.60
CA SER A 1004 -35.00 40.96 -20.40
C SER A 1004 -35.57 42.26 -19.82
N GLY A 1005 -36.87 42.48 -20.03
CA GLY A 1005 -37.59 43.64 -19.49
C GLY A 1005 -37.58 44.86 -20.41
N GLY A 1006 -38.75 45.45 -20.58
CA GLY A 1006 -38.98 46.66 -21.36
C GLY A 1006 -40.40 47.14 -21.10
N THR A 1007 -40.58 47.98 -20.08
CA THR A 1007 -41.85 48.69 -19.87
C THR A 1007 -41.55 50.18 -20.00
N ALA A 1008 -41.96 50.77 -21.12
CA ALA A 1008 -42.11 52.21 -21.18
C ALA A 1008 -43.22 52.61 -20.18
N THR A 1009 -43.00 53.67 -19.41
CA THR A 1009 -44.00 54.19 -18.46
C THR A 1009 -44.59 55.47 -19.04
N GLY A 1010 -45.45 55.32 -20.04
CA GLY A 1010 -46.08 56.42 -20.78
C GLY A 1010 -47.48 56.08 -21.28
N THR A 1011 -48.24 57.07 -21.74
CA THR A 1011 -49.57 56.89 -22.34
C THR A 1011 -49.52 56.56 -23.84
N GLY A 1012 -48.33 56.26 -24.37
CA GLY A 1012 -48.05 55.98 -25.78
C GLY A 1012 -48.16 54.49 -26.16
N THR A 1013 -47.77 54.16 -27.39
CA THR A 1013 -47.63 52.77 -27.86
C THR A 1013 -46.25 52.24 -27.45
N ASP A 1014 -46.22 51.23 -26.59
CA ASP A 1014 -44.98 50.62 -26.10
C ASP A 1014 -44.26 49.84 -27.23
N TYR A 1015 -42.95 50.06 -27.37
CA TYR A 1015 -42.11 49.31 -28.32
C TYR A 1015 -41.33 48.23 -27.56
N THR A 1016 -41.53 46.96 -27.94
CA THR A 1016 -40.73 45.82 -27.47
C THR A 1016 -39.52 45.62 -28.36
N LEU A 1017 -38.31 45.68 -27.81
CA LEU A 1017 -37.10 45.23 -28.50
C LEU A 1017 -37.02 43.70 -28.40
N ALA A 1018 -36.97 43.02 -29.55
CA ALA A 1018 -36.78 41.57 -29.58
C ALA A 1018 -35.31 41.22 -29.35
N SER A 1019 -35.06 40.06 -28.73
CA SER A 1019 -33.75 39.39 -28.80
C SER A 1019 -33.31 39.22 -30.26
N GLY A 1020 -32.00 39.23 -30.51
CA GLY A 1020 -31.48 39.14 -31.87
C GLY A 1020 -29.98 38.94 -31.89
N THR A 1021 -29.38 39.18 -33.05
CA THR A 1021 -27.93 39.06 -33.27
C THR A 1021 -27.37 40.44 -33.62
N ALA A 1022 -26.36 40.90 -32.90
CA ALA A 1022 -25.58 42.08 -33.26
C ALA A 1022 -24.37 41.66 -34.10
N THR A 1023 -24.00 42.47 -35.09
CA THR A 1023 -22.83 42.23 -35.95
C THR A 1023 -21.86 43.40 -35.82
N ILE A 1024 -20.64 43.10 -35.39
CA ILE A 1024 -19.50 44.01 -35.40
C ILE A 1024 -18.75 43.75 -36.71
N THR A 1025 -18.65 44.77 -37.56
CA THR A 1025 -18.00 44.63 -38.86
C THR A 1025 -16.50 44.42 -38.73
N ALA A 1026 -15.93 43.62 -39.64
CA ALA A 1026 -14.49 43.48 -39.78
C ALA A 1026 -13.77 44.86 -39.72
N GLY A 1027 -12.71 44.96 -38.95
CA GLY A 1027 -11.93 46.18 -38.76
C GLY A 1027 -12.49 47.15 -37.72
N SER A 1028 -13.59 46.82 -37.02
CA SER A 1028 -14.22 47.68 -36.01
C SER A 1028 -13.94 47.18 -34.58
N THR A 1029 -14.02 48.10 -33.61
CA THR A 1029 -13.91 47.85 -32.15
C THR A 1029 -15.09 48.43 -31.42
#